data_AF-A0A3A1XTR6-F1
#
_entry.id   AF-A0A3A1XTR6-F1
#
_cell.length_a   1.000
_cell.length_b   1.000
_cell.length_c   1.000
_cell.angle_alpha   90.00
_cell.angle_beta   90.00
_cell.angle_gamma   90.00
#
_symmetry.space_group_name_H-M   'P 1'
#
loop_
_entity.id
_entity.type
_entity.pdbx_description
1 polymer ?
#
loop_
_entity_poly.entity_id
_entity_poly.type
_entity_poly.pdbx_seq_one_letter_code
_entity_poly.pdbx_strand_id
1 'polypeptide(L)'
;RDADIVAAIEDSVKLHADVINMSLGSDNGFGGASNATSLALKKAREAGVLPVISAGNSGLSFSTSGGTNDALGKWDDATLGSPSSYPSAFSVASVENSYIIQTAGSYTDKANKTTEIPYSIASGKADGKEHEIVNIGLGKKDEVKDLNLHGKYALVERGVIAFSEKFQNAIDKGADGVIVYNKAGDSAQFLGMAGVDKFTCFGASIRREDALKIVDALKANANGTVKVSFSDKTMGIANPDKLHPSSFTSWGPTPELDFKPHIAGIGGNVWSTQNNNKYTNMSGTSMAAPNVSGLSALVMESYKKRFPNLSSKDRATRVEQALMNTAEILNNSSNVPFAPRQIGAGLAQVDKAVANNVLATVDGNSYVALRQVNGDRKFTVKLHNYGDKAVTYEVPKQNVVNESNNANAETTTSISSETLASSTNTVTVDPKSEKEVEFTLTPDVTRDHYVEGWARFTSKTSGEPDLAVPYLGFVGNWDKEPILVKPGEEYLKNAINMTTSLIAESYFGDVQVNDEAPDHLEFSPNGDELFDKIRPSLALFRNASLIQYSVLDNSGKTVAEVGEEHDVSRSNFSELLRDPRALNSSVEFDGTIYDKTSTDIAHWNKKLPDGKYIYRVKACLTKDMCQTTDMHFNLDTKAPTVTISEPDKDGEITITAHDELSETLSEPGVRVNGNSDYIKVDEKDCSETHDANGYTRTCKVNVGKDAYYVNVSLHDGGFNETNTSKVFKGFANKKILINNEVNLKNIGIKDVTAKKDNGVDKYSIEISGRIADGCKDVKAYVQSGTEAEEELAVKTDDSEFSFTAPIKSGANTIKVKAKGSDNKEVVETLVTNFDENAPTIKLTNADSNGNVTIDQNGAVEVKGEVKDDTTPKQKLTLTVKYSKDEVVGGEVQTEQVEEPVNVATDGSFTVKVTPSASTYSVTLVASDGVNTATQNVGFANRVIPTKPKLYNISLSNANGLESYNWIVPGNSGTSLNSFTAKGKVSNKATEMLFTKANRVKDDGSGYEDFDPIAATITKSTNANADSTFTVTLPMHPGINDFRMIVKEGSDVVLDTPVAFYFDRQAPEVMFSTPKLYGGRIFTNNDTVKFKGVISDDFAGYTLKINNLIASDNFSTDSKGKETNAQSFDRDVEVKNGEFVLIQAIDQMSSALYGRAPVVVDKDAPSVTLGIKDNDHVEANRKISVTAKDDHLKLLRVKIDGKEVNHASNGLKE
;
A
#
# COMPACT_ATOMS: atom_id res chain seq x y z
N ARG A 1 4.76 2.17 -15.38
CA ARG A 1 3.44 2.68 -15.83
C ARG A 1 3.51 4.17 -16.19
N ASP A 2 4.06 5.03 -15.33
CA ASP A 2 4.23 6.46 -15.66
C ASP A 2 5.18 6.69 -16.84
N ALA A 3 6.30 5.95 -16.91
CA ALA A 3 7.20 6.01 -18.06
C ALA A 3 6.53 5.68 -19.40
N ASP A 4 5.62 4.70 -19.43
CA ASP A 4 4.83 4.34 -20.62
C ASP A 4 3.90 5.50 -21.04
N ILE A 5 3.26 6.13 -20.06
CA ILE A 5 2.38 7.30 -20.29
C ILE A 5 3.21 8.45 -20.87
N VAL A 6 4.38 8.74 -20.30
CA VAL A 6 5.27 9.78 -20.82
C VAL A 6 5.71 9.45 -22.24
N ALA A 7 6.12 8.21 -22.50
CA ALA A 7 6.51 7.77 -23.84
C ALA A 7 5.38 7.96 -24.86
N ALA A 8 4.15 7.61 -24.49
CA ALA A 8 2.97 7.80 -25.34
C ALA A 8 2.68 9.29 -25.61
N ILE A 9 2.86 10.17 -24.62
CA ILE A 9 2.72 11.62 -24.80
C ILE A 9 3.78 12.15 -25.78
N GLU A 10 5.06 11.79 -25.56
CA GLU A 10 6.17 12.17 -26.43
C GLU A 10 5.95 11.72 -27.88
N ASP A 11 5.60 10.44 -28.06
CA ASP A 11 5.37 9.85 -29.37
C ASP A 11 4.14 10.49 -30.06
N SER A 12 3.09 10.83 -29.32
CA SER A 12 1.93 11.57 -29.86
C SER A 12 2.30 12.97 -30.35
N VAL A 13 3.18 13.68 -29.64
CA VAL A 13 3.68 15.00 -30.05
C VAL A 13 4.55 14.87 -31.30
N LYS A 14 5.46 13.88 -31.36
CA LYS A 14 6.29 13.60 -32.54
C LYS A 14 5.45 13.26 -33.77
N LEU A 15 4.32 12.57 -33.58
CA LEU A 15 3.34 12.26 -34.62
C LEU A 15 2.37 13.41 -34.94
N HIS A 16 2.60 14.60 -34.36
CA HIS A 16 1.84 15.83 -34.63
C HIS A 16 0.35 15.76 -34.24
N ALA A 17 0.02 15.08 -33.15
CA ALA A 17 -1.33 15.16 -32.58
C ALA A 17 -1.68 16.60 -32.16
N ASP A 18 -2.90 17.08 -32.45
CA ASP A 18 -3.38 18.40 -31.95
C ASP A 18 -3.96 18.30 -30.53
N VAL A 19 -4.52 17.14 -30.17
CA VAL A 19 -5.18 16.86 -28.90
C VAL A 19 -4.81 15.45 -28.44
N ILE A 20 -4.52 15.28 -27.15
CA ILE A 20 -4.29 13.97 -26.53
C ILE A 20 -5.40 13.72 -25.51
N ASN A 21 -6.18 12.65 -25.71
CA ASN A 21 -7.16 12.19 -24.71
C ASN A 21 -6.51 11.21 -23.74
N MET A 22 -6.65 11.45 -22.44
CA MET A 22 -6.15 10.57 -21.38
C MET A 22 -7.28 10.21 -20.41
N SER A 23 -7.97 9.10 -20.71
CA SER A 23 -9.03 8.53 -19.86
C SER A 23 -8.44 7.60 -18.79
N LEU A 24 -7.52 8.12 -17.98
CA LEU A 24 -6.81 7.38 -16.93
C LEU A 24 -6.61 8.28 -15.70
N GLY A 25 -6.40 7.66 -14.55
CA GLY A 25 -5.93 8.36 -13.35
C GLY A 25 -6.01 7.53 -12.09
N SER A 26 -5.52 8.11 -11.01
CA SER A 26 -5.62 7.63 -9.63
C SER A 26 -6.24 8.74 -8.79
N ASP A 27 -7.19 8.41 -7.93
CA ASP A 27 -7.95 9.39 -7.13
C ASP A 27 -7.06 10.16 -6.15
N ASN A 28 -7.62 11.25 -5.60
CA ASN A 28 -6.95 12.09 -4.60
C ASN A 28 -5.58 12.59 -5.12
N GLY A 29 -5.55 13.17 -6.32
CA GLY A 29 -4.34 13.67 -6.97
C GLY A 29 -3.90 15.05 -6.49
N PHE A 30 -2.58 15.26 -6.47
CA PHE A 30 -1.94 16.56 -6.18
C PHE A 30 -1.72 17.38 -7.45
N GLY A 31 -1.57 18.71 -7.31
CA GLY A 31 -1.21 19.60 -8.41
C GLY A 31 0.21 19.39 -8.98
N GLY A 32 1.00 18.42 -8.51
CA GLY A 32 2.40 18.26 -8.94
C GLY A 32 3.05 16.88 -8.78
N ALA A 33 2.33 15.84 -8.33
CA ALA A 33 2.88 14.58 -7.82
C ALA A 33 3.59 13.64 -8.83
N SER A 34 3.64 13.94 -10.12
CA SER A 34 4.52 13.23 -11.07
C SER A 34 5.34 14.23 -11.84
N ASN A 35 6.61 14.37 -11.47
CA ASN A 35 7.55 15.28 -12.12
C ASN A 35 7.70 14.95 -13.62
N ALA A 36 7.69 13.68 -14.01
CA ALA A 36 7.87 13.24 -15.39
C ALA A 36 6.60 13.40 -16.24
N THR A 37 5.45 12.87 -15.78
CA THR A 37 4.19 12.98 -16.52
C THR A 37 3.73 14.45 -16.59
N SER A 38 3.84 15.21 -15.49
CA SER A 38 3.50 16.64 -15.49
C SER A 38 4.41 17.44 -16.44
N LEU A 39 5.72 17.16 -16.45
CA LEU A 39 6.64 17.79 -17.41
C LEU A 39 6.31 17.43 -18.86
N ALA A 40 5.97 16.17 -19.14
CA ALA A 40 5.58 15.73 -20.47
C ALA A 40 4.31 16.44 -20.97
N LEU A 41 3.30 16.58 -20.12
CA LEU A 41 2.09 17.37 -20.42
C LEU A 41 2.41 18.84 -20.68
N LYS A 42 3.29 19.43 -19.86
CA LYS A 42 3.77 20.80 -20.08
C LYS A 42 4.48 20.94 -21.43
N LYS A 43 5.34 19.99 -21.79
CA LYS A 43 6.04 19.98 -23.09
C LYS A 43 5.07 19.79 -24.26
N ALA A 44 4.07 18.93 -24.12
CA ALA A 44 3.00 18.78 -25.09
C ALA A 44 2.24 20.10 -25.31
N ARG A 45 1.89 20.81 -24.23
CA ARG A 45 1.29 22.16 -24.30
C ARG A 45 2.20 23.17 -24.99
N GLU A 46 3.49 23.18 -24.66
CA GLU A 46 4.50 24.04 -25.31
C GLU A 46 4.59 23.78 -26.82
N ALA A 47 4.40 22.53 -27.26
CA ALA A 47 4.32 22.14 -28.67
C ALA A 47 2.96 22.45 -29.33
N GLY A 48 1.97 22.93 -28.56
CA GLY A 48 0.63 23.25 -29.05
C GLY A 48 -0.34 22.08 -29.07
N VAL A 49 -0.04 21.01 -28.34
CA VAL A 49 -0.92 19.85 -28.16
C VAL A 49 -1.72 20.02 -26.88
N LEU A 50 -3.05 19.86 -26.95
CA LEU A 50 -3.95 20.01 -25.81
C LEU A 50 -4.19 18.66 -25.11
N PRO A 51 -3.71 18.43 -23.88
CA PRO A 51 -4.01 17.22 -23.12
C PRO A 51 -5.35 17.35 -22.40
N VAL A 52 -6.31 16.50 -22.75
CA VAL A 52 -7.67 16.45 -22.19
C VAL A 52 -7.79 15.19 -21.34
N ILE A 53 -8.09 15.35 -20.05
CA ILE A 53 -7.91 14.28 -19.05
C ILE A 53 -9.19 14.15 -18.20
N SER A 54 -9.63 12.92 -17.99
CA SER A 54 -10.79 12.61 -17.13
C SER A 54 -10.55 13.02 -15.67
N ALA A 55 -11.53 13.59 -14.98
CA ALA A 55 -11.40 14.03 -13.58
C ALA A 55 -11.31 12.88 -12.56
N GLY A 56 -11.92 11.73 -12.84
CA GLY A 56 -12.06 10.60 -11.90
C GLY A 56 -13.53 10.17 -11.73
N ASN A 57 -13.77 9.01 -11.09
CA ASN A 57 -15.11 8.42 -10.95
C ASN A 57 -15.46 8.08 -9.48
N SER A 58 -14.95 8.88 -8.54
CA SER A 58 -15.02 8.56 -7.11
C SER A 58 -15.83 9.54 -6.28
N GLY A 59 -16.59 10.45 -6.93
CA GLY A 59 -17.49 11.38 -6.25
C GLY A 59 -16.77 12.21 -5.19
N LEU A 60 -17.27 12.17 -3.95
CA LEU A 60 -16.63 12.74 -2.76
C LEU A 60 -15.90 11.67 -1.94
N SER A 61 -14.77 12.04 -1.32
CA SER A 61 -13.85 11.11 -0.65
C SER A 61 -14.51 10.42 0.55
N PHE A 62 -15.38 11.13 1.26
CA PHE A 62 -16.13 10.62 2.42
C PHE A 62 -17.48 9.99 2.03
N SER A 63 -17.69 9.68 0.76
CA SER A 63 -18.89 8.99 0.31
C SER A 63 -18.83 7.50 0.61
N THR A 64 -19.91 7.00 1.23
CA THR A 64 -20.14 5.55 1.42
C THR A 64 -20.35 4.80 0.10
N SER A 65 -20.65 5.51 -1.00
CA SER A 65 -21.03 4.91 -2.28
C SER A 65 -20.24 5.43 -3.49
N GLY A 66 -19.30 6.37 -3.29
CA GLY A 66 -18.60 7.05 -4.38
C GLY A 66 -19.45 8.10 -5.10
N GLY A 67 -20.44 8.69 -4.40
CA GLY A 67 -21.38 9.69 -4.89
C GLY A 67 -21.22 11.05 -4.20
N THR A 68 -22.32 11.76 -4.00
CA THR A 68 -22.37 13.08 -3.34
C THR A 68 -22.70 13.05 -1.85
N ASN A 69 -22.94 11.87 -1.28
CA ASN A 69 -23.14 11.75 0.17
C ASN A 69 -21.82 11.88 0.93
N ASP A 70 -21.86 12.50 2.11
CA ASP A 70 -20.68 12.72 2.96
C ASP A 70 -20.93 12.10 4.34
N ALA A 71 -20.11 11.13 4.75
CA ALA A 71 -20.22 10.47 6.04
C ALA A 71 -19.69 11.31 7.22
N LEU A 72 -18.73 12.21 6.98
CA LEU A 72 -17.97 12.89 8.04
C LEU A 72 -18.27 14.39 8.15
N GLY A 73 -18.79 15.02 7.09
CA GLY A 73 -19.05 16.47 7.05
C GLY A 73 -17.75 17.29 7.11
N LYS A 74 -16.68 16.76 6.51
CA LYS A 74 -15.36 17.44 6.42
C LYS A 74 -15.29 18.20 5.10
N TRP A 75 -14.50 19.28 5.07
CA TRP A 75 -14.45 20.17 3.91
C TRP A 75 -13.51 19.70 2.81
N ASP A 76 -12.38 19.10 3.17
CA ASP A 76 -11.51 18.43 2.20
C ASP A 76 -12.10 17.07 1.83
N ASP A 77 -13.10 17.05 0.95
CA ASP A 77 -13.84 15.87 0.50
C ASP A 77 -13.63 15.58 -1.00
N ALA A 78 -12.66 16.24 -1.64
CA ALA A 78 -12.37 16.10 -3.07
C ALA A 78 -11.75 14.72 -3.41
N THR A 79 -11.99 14.21 -4.63
CA THR A 79 -11.38 12.97 -5.14
C THR A 79 -10.71 13.11 -6.50
N LEU A 80 -10.64 14.33 -7.06
CA LEU A 80 -10.00 14.61 -8.34
C LEU A 80 -8.67 13.87 -8.47
N GLY A 81 -8.50 13.12 -9.56
CA GLY A 81 -7.33 12.27 -9.72
C GLY A 81 -6.13 12.89 -10.45
N SER A 82 -4.95 12.31 -10.24
CA SER A 82 -3.75 12.52 -11.05
C SER A 82 -3.81 11.63 -12.30
N PRO A 83 -3.45 12.10 -13.51
CA PRO A 83 -2.79 13.37 -13.83
C PRO A 83 -3.74 14.55 -14.13
N SER A 84 -5.06 14.39 -13.92
CA SER A 84 -6.05 15.44 -14.19
C SER A 84 -5.87 16.69 -13.33
N SER A 85 -5.36 16.49 -12.11
CA SER A 85 -4.95 17.53 -11.16
C SER A 85 -3.77 18.37 -11.66
N TYR A 86 -2.95 17.89 -12.60
CA TYR A 86 -1.75 18.63 -13.03
C TYR A 86 -2.08 19.95 -13.75
N PRO A 87 -1.25 21.00 -13.61
CA PRO A 87 -1.51 22.33 -14.16
C PRO A 87 -1.73 22.35 -15.67
N SER A 88 -1.03 21.49 -16.41
CA SER A 88 -1.12 21.44 -17.88
C SER A 88 -2.30 20.59 -18.40
N ALA A 89 -3.02 19.87 -17.52
CA ALA A 89 -4.15 19.04 -17.88
C ALA A 89 -5.45 19.86 -18.04
N PHE A 90 -6.14 19.70 -19.16
CA PHE A 90 -7.52 20.17 -19.31
C PHE A 90 -8.47 19.13 -18.70
N SER A 91 -8.87 19.35 -17.45
CA SER A 91 -9.59 18.37 -16.62
C SER A 91 -11.09 18.36 -16.90
N VAL A 92 -11.68 17.17 -17.06
CA VAL A 92 -13.05 16.97 -17.55
C VAL A 92 -13.93 16.20 -16.58
N ALA A 93 -15.00 16.84 -16.10
CA ALA A 93 -16.10 16.24 -15.34
C ALA A 93 -17.13 15.53 -16.24
N SER A 94 -17.95 14.67 -15.64
CA SER A 94 -19.00 13.92 -16.33
C SER A 94 -20.39 14.49 -16.03
N VAL A 95 -21.16 14.68 -17.09
CA VAL A 95 -22.59 14.98 -17.06
C VAL A 95 -23.36 13.85 -17.75
N GLU A 96 -24.56 13.58 -17.25
CA GLU A 96 -25.47 12.58 -17.79
C GLU A 96 -26.01 12.98 -19.17
N ASN A 97 -25.95 12.03 -20.10
CA ASN A 97 -26.52 12.20 -21.43
C ASN A 97 -28.04 12.40 -21.37
N SER A 98 -28.61 13.12 -22.33
CA SER A 98 -30.06 13.37 -22.39
C SER A 98 -30.87 12.13 -22.78
N TYR A 99 -30.24 11.18 -23.46
CA TYR A 99 -30.85 9.96 -23.93
C TYR A 99 -29.97 8.75 -23.60
N ILE A 100 -30.62 7.64 -23.27
CA ILE A 100 -29.99 6.34 -23.09
C ILE A 100 -30.39 5.48 -24.30
N ILE A 101 -29.43 4.82 -24.94
CA ILE A 101 -29.73 3.86 -26.01
C ILE A 101 -30.01 2.51 -25.38
N GLN A 102 -31.17 1.91 -25.63
CA GLN A 102 -31.49 0.60 -25.05
C GLN A 102 -32.09 -0.34 -26.08
N THR A 103 -32.02 -1.66 -25.85
CA THR A 103 -32.66 -2.63 -26.73
C THR A 103 -34.18 -2.42 -26.78
N ALA A 104 -34.73 -2.57 -27.97
CA ALA A 104 -36.12 -2.27 -28.31
C ALA A 104 -36.93 -3.56 -28.47
N GLY A 105 -37.98 -3.66 -27.67
CA GLY A 105 -39.04 -4.63 -27.83
C GLY A 105 -40.34 -3.93 -28.20
N SER A 106 -41.40 -4.70 -28.27
CA SER A 106 -42.74 -4.17 -28.50
C SER A 106 -43.78 -5.04 -27.82
N TYR A 107 -44.94 -4.46 -27.54
CA TYR A 107 -46.14 -5.24 -27.27
C TYR A 107 -47.25 -4.84 -28.26
N THR A 108 -48.03 -5.83 -28.68
CA THR A 108 -49.22 -5.65 -29.50
C THR A 108 -50.44 -5.96 -28.64
N ASP A 109 -51.31 -4.96 -28.46
CA ASP A 109 -52.54 -5.13 -27.68
C ASP A 109 -53.62 -5.91 -28.44
N LYS A 110 -54.73 -6.21 -27.77
CA LYS A 110 -55.86 -6.94 -28.35
C LYS A 110 -56.56 -6.19 -29.50
N ALA A 111 -56.31 -4.89 -29.67
CA ALA A 111 -56.80 -4.09 -30.79
C ALA A 111 -55.80 -4.04 -31.96
N ASN A 112 -54.76 -4.89 -31.96
CA ASN A 112 -53.68 -4.91 -32.94
C ASN A 112 -52.88 -3.60 -33.00
N LYS A 113 -52.84 -2.82 -31.91
CA LYS A 113 -51.95 -1.67 -31.80
C LYS A 113 -50.62 -2.10 -31.21
N THR A 114 -49.56 -1.96 -31.99
CA THR A 114 -48.18 -2.21 -31.54
C THR A 114 -47.58 -0.95 -30.92
N THR A 115 -46.94 -1.11 -29.76
CA THR A 115 -46.22 -0.06 -29.05
C THR A 115 -44.80 -0.53 -28.75
N GLU A 116 -43.80 0.26 -29.12
CA GLU A 116 -42.40 -0.02 -28.76
C GLU A 116 -42.16 0.22 -27.27
N ILE A 117 -41.35 -0.66 -26.67
CA ILE A 117 -40.96 -0.60 -25.27
C ILE A 117 -39.46 -0.90 -25.15
N PRO A 118 -38.73 -0.19 -24.29
CA PRO A 118 -37.34 -0.51 -24.02
C PRO A 118 -37.27 -1.70 -23.05
N TYR A 119 -36.21 -2.49 -23.16
CA TYR A 119 -35.97 -3.62 -22.26
C TYR A 119 -34.47 -3.82 -22.03
N SER A 120 -34.07 -4.45 -20.93
CA SER A 120 -32.69 -4.90 -20.68
C SER A 120 -32.63 -6.42 -20.65
N ILE A 121 -31.66 -7.02 -21.33
CA ILE A 121 -31.45 -8.48 -21.32
C ILE A 121 -30.91 -8.90 -19.95
N ALA A 122 -31.36 -10.06 -19.47
CA ALA A 122 -30.88 -10.68 -18.24
C ALA A 122 -30.47 -12.15 -18.41
N SER A 123 -31.06 -12.88 -19.36
CA SER A 123 -30.61 -14.23 -19.71
C SER A 123 -30.99 -14.57 -21.15
N GLY A 124 -30.33 -15.58 -21.72
CA GLY A 124 -30.62 -16.04 -23.08
C GLY A 124 -30.40 -14.97 -24.14
N LYS A 125 -31.06 -15.13 -25.29
CA LYS A 125 -31.03 -14.18 -26.41
C LYS A 125 -32.44 -13.94 -26.92
N ALA A 126 -32.70 -12.70 -27.33
CA ALA A 126 -33.95 -12.35 -27.99
C ALA A 126 -34.01 -13.06 -29.35
N ASP A 127 -35.16 -13.61 -29.72
CA ASP A 127 -35.31 -14.40 -30.95
C ASP A 127 -36.01 -13.63 -32.09
N GLY A 128 -36.45 -12.39 -31.83
CA GLY A 128 -37.12 -11.53 -32.79
C GLY A 128 -38.55 -11.95 -33.15
N LYS A 129 -39.14 -12.93 -32.46
CA LYS A 129 -40.49 -13.44 -32.76
C LYS A 129 -41.55 -12.85 -31.85
N GLU A 130 -42.81 -13.01 -32.24
CA GLU A 130 -43.95 -12.67 -31.37
C GLU A 130 -44.29 -13.86 -30.47
N HIS A 131 -44.43 -13.58 -29.17
CA HIS A 131 -44.92 -14.52 -28.17
C HIS A 131 -46.14 -13.95 -27.46
N GLU A 132 -47.14 -14.78 -27.18
CA GLU A 132 -48.22 -14.38 -26.27
C GLU A 132 -47.65 -14.12 -24.87
N ILE A 133 -48.07 -13.04 -24.21
CA ILE A 133 -47.61 -12.71 -22.85
C ILE A 133 -48.70 -12.99 -21.82
N VAL A 134 -48.32 -13.60 -20.69
CA VAL A 134 -49.22 -13.91 -19.58
C VAL A 134 -48.69 -13.27 -18.30
N ASN A 135 -49.51 -12.46 -17.62
CA ASN A 135 -49.16 -11.93 -16.31
C ASN A 135 -49.33 -13.00 -15.23
N ILE A 136 -48.25 -13.30 -14.51
CA ILE A 136 -48.23 -14.33 -13.46
C ILE A 136 -48.07 -13.76 -12.05
N GLY A 137 -48.29 -12.46 -11.87
CA GLY A 137 -48.20 -11.80 -10.57
C GLY A 137 -46.77 -11.83 -10.02
N LEU A 138 -46.59 -12.34 -8.80
CA LEU A 138 -45.28 -12.46 -8.16
C LEU A 138 -44.54 -13.73 -8.59
N GLY A 139 -45.13 -14.59 -9.43
CA GLY A 139 -44.52 -15.82 -9.93
C GLY A 139 -44.35 -16.88 -8.84
N LYS A 140 -45.16 -16.83 -7.78
CA LYS A 140 -45.17 -17.88 -6.75
C LYS A 140 -45.71 -19.18 -7.33
N LYS A 141 -45.27 -20.31 -6.77
CA LYS A 141 -45.68 -21.65 -7.22
C LYS A 141 -47.21 -21.81 -7.28
N ASP A 142 -47.93 -21.25 -6.31
CA ASP A 142 -49.41 -21.28 -6.27
C ASP A 142 -50.08 -20.39 -7.32
N GLU A 143 -49.44 -19.31 -7.76
CA GLU A 143 -49.96 -18.38 -8.78
C GLU A 143 -49.79 -18.94 -10.20
N VAL A 144 -48.80 -19.81 -10.41
CA VAL A 144 -48.52 -20.44 -11.71
C VAL A 144 -49.06 -21.86 -11.85
N LYS A 145 -49.57 -22.48 -10.77
CA LYS A 145 -49.89 -23.91 -10.73
C LYS A 145 -50.86 -24.37 -11.83
N ASP A 146 -51.83 -23.53 -12.18
CA ASP A 146 -52.90 -23.83 -13.15
C ASP A 146 -52.67 -23.16 -14.53
N LEU A 147 -51.49 -22.55 -14.76
CA LEU A 147 -51.16 -21.87 -16.01
C LEU A 147 -50.44 -22.80 -17.00
N ASN A 148 -50.72 -22.62 -18.29
CA ASN A 148 -49.96 -23.22 -19.39
C ASN A 148 -49.18 -22.12 -20.12
N LEU A 149 -47.85 -22.14 -19.99
CA LEU A 149 -46.94 -21.14 -20.54
C LEU A 149 -46.14 -21.65 -21.75
N HIS A 150 -46.42 -22.85 -22.26
CA HIS A 150 -45.73 -23.41 -23.43
C HIS A 150 -45.82 -22.48 -24.65
N GLY A 151 -44.68 -22.01 -25.17
CA GLY A 151 -44.63 -21.06 -26.30
C GLY A 151 -44.88 -19.60 -25.93
N LYS A 152 -45.12 -19.29 -24.64
CA LYS A 152 -45.54 -17.97 -24.13
C LYS A 152 -44.46 -17.35 -23.27
N TYR A 153 -44.54 -16.03 -23.11
CA TYR A 153 -43.68 -15.27 -22.20
C TYR A 153 -44.45 -14.94 -20.91
N ALA A 154 -43.78 -15.09 -19.77
CA ALA A 154 -44.34 -14.75 -18.46
C ALA A 154 -43.97 -13.32 -18.07
N LEU A 155 -44.95 -12.48 -17.74
CA LEU A 155 -44.73 -11.16 -17.14
C LEU A 155 -44.83 -11.28 -15.62
N VAL A 156 -43.77 -10.88 -14.91
CA VAL A 156 -43.62 -11.09 -13.45
C VAL A 156 -43.24 -9.79 -12.75
N GLU A 157 -43.89 -9.49 -11.62
CA GLU A 157 -43.52 -8.37 -10.76
C GLU A 157 -42.41 -8.79 -9.77
N ARG A 158 -41.43 -7.90 -9.53
CA ARG A 158 -40.41 -8.05 -8.50
C ARG A 158 -41.05 -8.12 -7.12
N GLY A 159 -40.59 -9.06 -6.28
CA GLY A 159 -40.93 -9.10 -4.85
C GLY A 159 -41.14 -10.52 -4.32
N VAL A 160 -41.11 -10.62 -2.98
CA VAL A 160 -41.35 -11.80 -2.13
C VAL A 160 -40.38 -12.98 -2.32
N ILE A 161 -40.20 -13.46 -3.55
CA ILE A 161 -39.32 -14.59 -3.90
C ILE A 161 -38.16 -14.13 -4.80
N ALA A 162 -37.08 -14.91 -4.82
CA ALA A 162 -35.89 -14.62 -5.61
C ALA A 162 -36.18 -14.65 -7.13
N PHE A 163 -35.40 -13.91 -7.94
CA PHE A 163 -35.55 -13.92 -9.40
C PHE A 163 -35.39 -15.32 -9.99
N SER A 164 -34.44 -16.10 -9.49
CA SER A 164 -34.20 -17.47 -9.93
C SER A 164 -35.39 -18.39 -9.66
N GLU A 165 -36.10 -18.19 -8.57
CA GLU A 165 -37.32 -18.93 -8.24
C GLU A 165 -38.48 -18.54 -9.17
N LYS A 166 -38.65 -17.24 -9.46
CA LYS A 166 -39.64 -16.75 -10.45
C LYS A 166 -39.41 -17.37 -11.83
N PHE A 167 -38.16 -17.40 -12.28
CA PHE A 167 -37.77 -18.00 -13.55
C PHE A 167 -38.08 -19.50 -13.56
N GLN A 168 -37.65 -20.23 -12.52
CA GLN A 168 -37.91 -21.67 -12.42
C GLN A 168 -39.43 -21.98 -12.45
N ASN A 169 -40.22 -21.27 -11.66
CA ASN A 169 -41.67 -21.47 -11.59
C ASN A 169 -42.37 -21.23 -12.94
N ALA A 170 -41.92 -20.24 -13.72
CA ALA A 170 -42.46 -19.99 -15.07
C ALA A 170 -41.99 -21.04 -16.09
N ILE A 171 -40.70 -21.42 -16.06
CA ILE A 171 -40.09 -22.41 -16.96
C ILE A 171 -40.69 -23.80 -16.71
N ASP A 172 -40.95 -24.18 -15.46
CA ASP A 172 -41.62 -25.45 -15.10
C ASP A 172 -43.03 -25.57 -15.70
N LYS A 173 -43.64 -24.44 -16.09
CA LYS A 173 -44.93 -24.36 -16.79
C LYS A 173 -44.80 -24.16 -18.30
N GLY A 174 -43.57 -24.23 -18.83
CA GLY A 174 -43.25 -24.20 -20.25
C GLY A 174 -42.94 -22.82 -20.83
N ALA A 175 -42.72 -21.78 -20.00
CA ALA A 175 -42.43 -20.45 -20.52
C ALA A 175 -41.16 -20.43 -21.41
N ASP A 176 -41.28 -19.87 -22.61
CA ASP A 176 -40.14 -19.66 -23.53
C ASP A 176 -39.32 -18.40 -23.13
N GLY A 177 -39.91 -17.53 -22.32
CA GLY A 177 -39.23 -16.36 -21.79
C GLY A 177 -39.90 -15.77 -20.55
N VAL A 178 -39.13 -15.03 -19.76
CA VAL A 178 -39.54 -14.42 -18.49
C VAL A 178 -39.19 -12.93 -18.48
N ILE A 179 -40.21 -12.08 -18.38
CA ILE A 179 -40.11 -10.63 -18.41
C ILE A 179 -40.43 -10.10 -17.02
N VAL A 180 -39.48 -9.37 -16.42
CA VAL A 180 -39.59 -8.91 -15.03
C VAL A 180 -39.65 -7.38 -14.96
N TYR A 181 -40.56 -6.86 -14.15
CA TYR A 181 -40.67 -5.43 -13.89
C TYR A 181 -40.66 -5.13 -12.39
N ASN A 182 -40.24 -3.91 -12.05
CA ASN A 182 -40.03 -3.51 -10.67
C ASN A 182 -41.34 -3.35 -9.89
N LYS A 183 -41.31 -3.44 -8.56
CA LYS A 183 -42.49 -3.17 -7.69
C LYS A 183 -42.78 -1.67 -7.60
N ALA A 184 -43.96 -1.31 -7.11
CA ALA A 184 -44.29 0.10 -6.82
C ALA A 184 -43.34 0.69 -5.77
N GLY A 185 -42.87 1.92 -6.01
CA GLY A 185 -41.96 2.65 -5.11
C GLY A 185 -40.47 2.41 -5.35
N ASP A 186 -40.09 1.42 -6.16
CA ASP A 186 -38.69 1.21 -6.57
C ASP A 186 -38.35 2.01 -7.85
N SER A 187 -37.07 2.00 -8.25
CA SER A 187 -36.56 2.67 -9.47
C SER A 187 -37.42 2.39 -10.71
N ALA A 188 -37.68 3.44 -11.48
CA ALA A 188 -38.40 3.40 -12.75
C ALA A 188 -37.57 2.75 -13.90
N GLN A 189 -36.27 2.53 -13.68
CA GLN A 189 -35.34 1.93 -14.63
C GLN A 189 -35.28 0.39 -14.54
N PHE A 190 -34.43 -0.22 -15.37
CA PHE A 190 -34.28 -1.67 -15.50
C PHE A 190 -33.68 -2.35 -14.26
N LEU A 191 -34.03 -3.61 -14.05
CA LEU A 191 -33.54 -4.44 -12.95
C LEU A 191 -32.28 -5.22 -13.32
N GLY A 192 -31.28 -5.16 -12.45
CA GLY A 192 -30.27 -6.22 -12.37
C GLY A 192 -30.89 -7.48 -11.73
N MET A 193 -30.79 -8.62 -12.40
CA MET A 193 -31.42 -9.87 -11.96
C MET A 193 -30.37 -10.93 -11.63
N ALA A 194 -29.64 -10.74 -10.54
CA ALA A 194 -28.60 -11.69 -10.12
C ALA A 194 -29.14 -13.12 -10.00
N GLY A 195 -28.36 -14.10 -10.49
CA GLY A 195 -28.66 -15.52 -10.38
C GLY A 195 -29.61 -16.09 -11.44
N VAL A 196 -29.99 -15.29 -12.46
CA VAL A 196 -30.78 -15.77 -13.61
C VAL A 196 -29.91 -16.15 -14.82
N ASP A 197 -28.61 -15.87 -14.80
CA ASP A 197 -27.68 -16.17 -15.90
C ASP A 197 -27.55 -17.67 -16.19
N LYS A 198 -27.91 -18.51 -15.21
CA LYS A 198 -27.96 -19.98 -15.34
C LYS A 198 -29.09 -20.49 -16.25
N PHE A 199 -30.09 -19.66 -16.56
CA PHE A 199 -31.21 -20.05 -17.42
C PHE A 199 -30.89 -19.77 -18.89
N THR A 200 -31.24 -20.71 -19.77
CA THR A 200 -31.02 -20.59 -21.22
C THR A 200 -32.17 -19.90 -21.95
N CYS A 201 -33.37 -19.82 -21.34
CA CYS A 201 -34.51 -19.11 -21.92
C CYS A 201 -34.29 -17.59 -21.90
N PHE A 202 -35.06 -16.89 -22.74
CA PHE A 202 -34.96 -15.44 -22.83
C PHE A 202 -35.50 -14.77 -21.56
N GLY A 203 -34.64 -14.02 -20.88
CA GLY A 203 -34.97 -13.25 -19.70
C GLY A 203 -34.72 -11.77 -19.94
N ALA A 204 -35.69 -10.93 -19.60
CA ALA A 204 -35.53 -9.48 -19.75
C ALA A 204 -36.19 -8.69 -18.62
N SER A 205 -35.64 -7.52 -18.33
CA SER A 205 -36.29 -6.51 -17.51
C SER A 205 -36.92 -5.44 -18.39
N ILE A 206 -38.14 -5.01 -18.04
CA ILE A 206 -38.78 -3.83 -18.63
C ILE A 206 -39.13 -2.81 -17.54
N ARG A 207 -39.32 -1.55 -17.93
CA ARG A 207 -39.75 -0.50 -17.00
C ARG A 207 -41.14 -0.80 -16.47
N ARG A 208 -41.36 -0.46 -15.19
CA ARG A 208 -42.67 -0.67 -14.54
C ARG A 208 -43.82 -0.02 -15.31
N GLU A 209 -43.64 1.21 -15.78
CA GLU A 209 -44.67 1.92 -16.54
C GLU A 209 -45.09 1.18 -17.82
N ASP A 210 -44.15 0.50 -18.49
CA ASP A 210 -44.43 -0.24 -19.72
C ASP A 210 -45.09 -1.59 -19.41
N ALA A 211 -44.63 -2.27 -18.35
CA ALA A 211 -45.28 -3.47 -17.85
C ALA A 211 -46.74 -3.22 -17.46
N LEU A 212 -47.04 -2.09 -16.79
CA LEU A 212 -48.40 -1.74 -16.39
C LEU A 212 -49.31 -1.51 -17.61
N LYS A 213 -48.80 -0.89 -18.69
CA LYS A 213 -49.54 -0.79 -19.96
C LYS A 213 -49.87 -2.16 -20.55
N ILE A 214 -48.95 -3.13 -20.45
CA ILE A 214 -49.18 -4.52 -20.88
C ILE A 214 -50.25 -5.18 -19.97
N VAL A 215 -50.17 -4.96 -18.66
CA VAL A 215 -51.17 -5.47 -17.70
C VAL A 215 -52.57 -4.90 -18.00
N ASP A 216 -52.68 -3.62 -18.32
CA ASP A 216 -53.94 -3.00 -18.70
C ASP A 216 -54.46 -3.52 -20.05
N ALA A 217 -53.58 -3.72 -21.04
CA ALA A 217 -53.92 -4.35 -22.31
C ALA A 217 -54.43 -5.80 -22.13
N LEU A 218 -53.85 -6.55 -21.18
CA LEU A 218 -54.30 -7.90 -20.83
C LEU A 218 -55.71 -7.88 -20.23
N LYS A 219 -56.04 -6.87 -19.40
CA LYS A 219 -57.35 -6.68 -18.76
C LYS A 219 -58.43 -6.12 -19.70
N ALA A 220 -58.05 -5.57 -20.86
CA ALA A 220 -59.00 -4.97 -21.78
C ALA A 220 -60.06 -5.98 -22.27
N ASN A 221 -61.32 -5.55 -22.26
CA ASN A 221 -62.48 -6.32 -22.77
C ASN A 221 -62.56 -6.22 -24.30
N ALA A 222 -61.61 -6.86 -24.99
CA ALA A 222 -61.53 -6.96 -26.45
C ALA A 222 -61.18 -8.40 -26.89
N ASN A 223 -61.50 -8.76 -28.13
CA ASN A 223 -61.15 -10.06 -28.71
C ASN A 223 -59.68 -10.06 -29.17
N GLY A 224 -58.91 -11.08 -28.80
CA GLY A 224 -57.50 -11.23 -29.20
C GLY A 224 -56.59 -11.59 -28.03
N THR A 225 -55.29 -11.74 -28.31
CA THR A 225 -54.23 -11.96 -27.31
C THR A 225 -53.27 -10.78 -27.30
N VAL A 226 -52.66 -10.51 -26.14
CA VAL A 226 -51.55 -9.56 -26.06
C VAL A 226 -50.26 -10.31 -26.38
N LYS A 227 -49.46 -9.75 -27.27
CA LYS A 227 -48.19 -10.34 -27.69
C LYS A 227 -47.04 -9.41 -27.39
N VAL A 228 -45.86 -9.98 -27.20
CA VAL A 228 -44.59 -9.25 -27.08
C VAL A 228 -43.58 -9.77 -28.10
N SER A 229 -42.68 -8.90 -28.53
CA SER A 229 -41.54 -9.27 -29.35
C SER A 229 -40.31 -8.49 -28.91
N PHE A 230 -39.18 -9.18 -28.80
CA PHE A 230 -37.90 -8.60 -28.40
C PHE A 230 -36.86 -8.90 -29.46
N SER A 231 -36.01 -7.93 -29.77
CA SER A 231 -35.00 -8.04 -30.83
C SER A 231 -33.75 -7.22 -30.49
N ASP A 232 -32.66 -7.46 -31.20
CA ASP A 232 -31.41 -6.72 -31.02
C ASP A 232 -31.45 -5.28 -31.58
N LYS A 233 -32.62 -4.78 -32.00
CA LYS A 233 -32.81 -3.38 -32.37
C LYS A 233 -32.64 -2.49 -31.14
N THR A 234 -32.22 -1.26 -31.35
CA THR A 234 -32.06 -0.27 -30.28
C THR A 234 -33.01 0.90 -30.44
N MET A 235 -33.41 1.52 -29.34
CA MET A 235 -34.19 2.75 -29.28
C MET A 235 -33.60 3.72 -28.25
N GLY A 236 -33.78 5.01 -28.47
CA GLY A 236 -33.42 6.04 -27.48
C GLY A 236 -34.55 6.25 -26.48
N ILE A 237 -34.22 6.30 -25.19
CA ILE A 237 -35.14 6.67 -24.12
C ILE A 237 -34.65 7.91 -23.39
N ALA A 238 -35.55 8.73 -22.87
CA ALA A 238 -35.16 9.88 -22.08
C ALA A 238 -34.41 9.44 -20.82
N ASN A 239 -33.27 10.06 -20.54
CA ASN A 239 -32.58 9.87 -19.28
C ASN A 239 -33.30 10.69 -18.19
N PRO A 240 -33.77 10.09 -17.08
CA PRO A 240 -34.36 10.82 -15.97
C PRO A 240 -33.37 11.83 -15.36
N ASP A 241 -32.08 11.50 -15.38
CA ASP A 241 -31.01 12.31 -14.81
C ASP A 241 -30.34 13.21 -15.88
N LYS A 242 -31.00 13.43 -17.03
CA LYS A 242 -30.44 14.21 -18.14
C LYS A 242 -29.81 15.53 -17.67
N LEU A 243 -28.60 15.81 -18.14
CA LEU A 243 -27.88 17.04 -17.85
C LEU A 243 -27.61 17.29 -16.34
N HIS A 244 -27.87 16.33 -15.46
CA HIS A 244 -27.32 16.35 -14.11
C HIS A 244 -25.84 15.93 -14.16
N PRO A 245 -24.98 16.47 -13.28
CA PRO A 245 -23.66 15.90 -13.05
C PRO A 245 -23.79 14.42 -12.70
N SER A 246 -22.98 13.57 -13.32
CA SER A 246 -22.96 12.16 -12.96
C SER A 246 -22.57 12.01 -11.49
N SER A 247 -23.28 11.20 -10.71
CA SER A 247 -23.05 11.09 -9.27
C SER A 247 -21.61 10.69 -8.91
N PHE A 248 -20.98 9.88 -9.76
CA PHE A 248 -19.60 9.41 -9.61
C PHE A 248 -18.54 10.45 -10.02
N THR A 249 -18.89 11.55 -10.69
CA THR A 249 -17.85 12.48 -11.20
C THR A 249 -17.00 12.99 -10.04
N SER A 250 -15.69 12.79 -10.11
CA SER A 250 -14.79 13.25 -9.05
C SER A 250 -14.81 14.77 -8.95
N TRP A 251 -14.92 15.26 -7.72
CA TRP A 251 -14.92 16.69 -7.40
C TRP A 251 -13.49 17.17 -7.15
N GLY A 252 -13.22 18.43 -7.51
CA GLY A 252 -12.07 19.16 -6.98
C GLY A 252 -12.36 19.79 -5.61
N PRO A 253 -11.48 20.68 -5.13
CA PRO A 253 -10.23 21.12 -5.76
C PRO A 253 -9.07 20.12 -5.59
N THR A 254 -7.85 20.51 -6.00
CA THR A 254 -6.62 19.88 -5.48
C THR A 254 -6.40 20.27 -4.00
N PRO A 255 -5.49 19.59 -3.26
CA PRO A 255 -5.14 19.99 -1.89
C PRO A 255 -4.68 21.45 -1.74
N GLU A 256 -4.09 22.03 -2.79
CA GLU A 256 -3.66 23.44 -2.88
C GLU A 256 -4.79 24.45 -3.12
N LEU A 257 -6.05 23.97 -3.21
CA LEU A 257 -7.22 24.74 -3.63
C LEU A 257 -7.11 25.30 -5.06
N ASP A 258 -6.42 24.60 -5.96
CA ASP A 258 -6.41 24.96 -7.37
C ASP A 258 -7.75 24.60 -8.04
N PHE A 259 -8.17 25.41 -9.02
CA PHE A 259 -9.47 25.27 -9.68
C PHE A 259 -9.48 24.04 -10.61
N LYS A 260 -10.24 23.02 -10.23
CA LYS A 260 -10.48 21.79 -10.99
C LYS A 260 -11.87 21.22 -10.64
N PRO A 261 -12.49 20.42 -11.53
CA PRO A 261 -12.14 20.24 -12.94
C PRO A 261 -12.35 21.53 -13.74
N HIS A 262 -11.84 21.62 -14.97
CA HIS A 262 -11.95 22.86 -15.76
C HIS A 262 -13.30 22.94 -16.49
N ILE A 263 -13.84 21.82 -16.96
CA ILE A 263 -15.06 21.78 -17.79
C ILE A 263 -15.80 20.46 -17.60
N ALA A 264 -17.06 20.37 -18.03
CA ALA A 264 -17.82 19.14 -18.10
C ALA A 264 -18.11 18.71 -19.55
N GLY A 265 -18.12 17.39 -19.77
CA GLY A 265 -18.56 16.76 -21.01
C GLY A 265 -19.62 15.69 -20.74
N ILE A 266 -20.20 15.14 -21.81
CA ILE A 266 -21.16 14.04 -21.70
C ILE A 266 -20.41 12.73 -21.43
N GLY A 267 -20.58 12.18 -20.23
CA GLY A 267 -19.89 10.96 -19.79
C GLY A 267 -20.80 9.91 -19.16
N GLY A 268 -22.01 10.27 -18.75
CA GLY A 268 -23.00 9.30 -18.25
C GLY A 268 -23.84 8.69 -19.37
N ASN A 269 -24.01 7.37 -19.36
CA ASN A 269 -24.84 6.62 -20.31
C ASN A 269 -24.49 6.88 -21.79
N VAL A 270 -23.19 6.76 -22.12
CA VAL A 270 -22.67 7.01 -23.47
C VAL A 270 -22.65 5.72 -24.27
N TRP A 271 -23.36 5.71 -25.40
CA TRP A 271 -23.35 4.62 -26.38
C TRP A 271 -22.16 4.76 -27.32
N SER A 272 -21.23 3.79 -27.28
CA SER A 272 -20.00 3.84 -28.09
C SER A 272 -19.55 2.45 -28.55
N THR A 273 -18.51 2.42 -29.38
CA THR A 273 -17.93 1.21 -29.98
C THR A 273 -17.27 0.30 -28.94
N GLN A 274 -17.40 -1.01 -29.12
CA GLN A 274 -16.83 -2.09 -28.31
C GLN A 274 -16.17 -3.14 -29.22
N ASN A 275 -15.28 -3.95 -28.66
CA ASN A 275 -14.62 -5.05 -29.37
C ASN A 275 -15.57 -5.92 -30.20
N ASN A 276 -15.06 -6.45 -31.31
CA ASN A 276 -15.78 -7.32 -32.24
C ASN A 276 -16.95 -6.64 -32.95
N ASN A 277 -16.77 -5.38 -33.35
CA ASN A 277 -17.77 -4.57 -34.07
C ASN A 277 -19.11 -4.46 -33.32
N LYS A 278 -19.02 -4.27 -32.00
CA LYS A 278 -20.19 -4.13 -31.11
C LYS A 278 -20.29 -2.71 -30.60
N TYR A 279 -21.39 -2.45 -29.90
CA TYR A 279 -21.60 -1.21 -29.16
C TYR A 279 -22.13 -1.52 -27.77
N THR A 280 -21.86 -0.63 -26.82
CA THR A 280 -22.37 -0.72 -25.45
C THR A 280 -22.57 0.68 -24.86
N ASN A 281 -23.43 0.77 -23.85
CA ASN A 281 -23.44 1.95 -22.97
C ASN A 281 -22.35 1.79 -21.92
N MET A 282 -21.64 2.89 -21.65
CA MET A 282 -20.74 3.02 -20.51
C MET A 282 -20.94 4.39 -19.86
N SER A 283 -20.63 4.47 -18.57
CA SER A 283 -20.63 5.71 -17.81
C SER A 283 -19.25 5.95 -17.22
N GLY A 284 -18.78 7.19 -17.28
CA GLY A 284 -17.50 7.59 -16.67
C GLY A 284 -17.02 8.94 -17.18
N THR A 285 -16.20 9.64 -16.40
CA THR A 285 -15.38 10.76 -16.90
C THR A 285 -14.44 10.30 -18.02
N SER A 286 -14.12 9.01 -18.08
CA SER A 286 -13.45 8.35 -19.20
C SER A 286 -14.18 8.47 -20.54
N MET A 287 -15.50 8.71 -20.54
CA MET A 287 -16.33 8.97 -21.72
C MET A 287 -16.52 10.48 -21.97
N ALA A 288 -16.52 11.30 -20.89
CA ALA A 288 -16.58 12.75 -21.01
C ALA A 288 -15.28 13.35 -21.61
N ALA A 289 -14.11 12.84 -21.22
CA ALA A 289 -12.82 13.29 -21.74
C ALA A 289 -12.70 13.17 -23.28
N PRO A 290 -13.05 12.03 -23.92
CA PRO A 290 -13.00 11.93 -25.38
C PRO A 290 -14.10 12.77 -26.05
N ASN A 291 -15.25 12.99 -25.39
CA ASN A 291 -16.24 13.96 -25.86
C ASN A 291 -15.63 15.36 -25.97
N VAL A 292 -15.04 15.88 -24.89
CA VAL A 292 -14.38 17.20 -24.88
C VAL A 292 -13.16 17.25 -25.81
N SER A 293 -12.43 16.14 -25.96
CA SER A 293 -11.31 16.04 -26.90
C SER A 293 -11.77 16.27 -28.35
N GLY A 294 -12.87 15.62 -28.76
CA GLY A 294 -13.47 15.82 -30.07
C GLY A 294 -13.97 17.25 -30.28
N LEU A 295 -14.64 17.83 -29.27
CA LEU A 295 -15.07 19.23 -29.33
C LEU A 295 -13.86 20.18 -29.47
N SER A 296 -12.79 19.94 -28.71
CA SER A 296 -11.57 20.74 -28.76
C SER A 296 -10.89 20.69 -30.12
N ALA A 297 -10.84 19.52 -30.77
CA ALA A 297 -10.29 19.38 -32.11
C ALA A 297 -11.06 20.21 -33.15
N LEU A 298 -12.40 20.25 -33.06
CA LEU A 298 -13.24 21.07 -33.95
C LEU A 298 -13.00 22.58 -33.74
N VAL A 299 -12.92 23.03 -32.48
CA VAL A 299 -12.59 24.43 -32.17
C VAL A 299 -11.18 24.78 -32.66
N MET A 300 -10.21 23.88 -32.47
CA MET A 300 -8.83 24.04 -32.94
C MET A 300 -8.76 24.23 -34.46
N GLU A 301 -9.50 23.41 -35.22
CA GLU A 301 -9.57 23.53 -36.69
C GLU A 301 -10.14 24.89 -37.11
N SER A 302 -11.22 25.34 -36.45
CA SER A 302 -11.82 26.65 -36.70
C SER A 302 -10.84 27.79 -36.40
N TYR A 303 -10.15 27.73 -35.25
CA TYR A 303 -9.21 28.78 -34.84
C TYR A 303 -7.97 28.81 -35.73
N LYS A 304 -7.51 27.67 -36.26
CA LYS A 304 -6.44 27.60 -37.26
C LYS A 304 -6.82 28.33 -38.55
N LYS A 305 -8.09 28.24 -38.97
CA LYS A 305 -8.60 28.94 -40.16
C LYS A 305 -8.82 30.45 -39.90
N ARG A 306 -9.38 30.81 -38.73
CA ARG A 306 -9.70 32.20 -38.36
C ARG A 306 -8.47 33.01 -37.98
N PHE A 307 -7.47 32.38 -37.37
CA PHE A 307 -6.25 33.01 -36.86
C PHE A 307 -4.99 32.26 -37.35
N PRO A 308 -4.67 32.32 -38.65
CA PRO A 308 -3.59 31.53 -39.24
C PRO A 308 -2.19 31.89 -38.69
N ASN A 309 -2.01 33.12 -38.19
CA ASN A 309 -0.76 33.59 -37.59
C ASN A 309 -0.63 33.27 -36.09
N LEU A 310 -1.65 32.63 -35.48
CA LEU A 310 -1.59 32.22 -34.08
C LEU A 310 -0.68 31.00 -33.94
N SER A 311 0.29 31.08 -33.02
CA SER A 311 1.18 29.96 -32.71
C SER A 311 0.37 28.74 -32.26
N SER A 312 0.89 27.52 -32.47
CA SER A 312 0.19 26.30 -32.05
C SER A 312 -0.08 26.28 -30.55
N LYS A 313 0.88 26.75 -29.74
CA LYS A 313 0.74 26.92 -28.29
C LYS A 313 -0.43 27.84 -27.93
N ASP A 314 -0.42 29.07 -28.46
CA ASP A 314 -1.46 30.05 -28.13
C ASP A 314 -2.83 29.60 -28.66
N ARG A 315 -2.85 28.84 -29.77
CA ARG A 315 -4.09 28.26 -30.29
C ARG A 315 -4.69 27.25 -29.34
N ALA A 316 -3.89 26.31 -28.82
CA ALA A 316 -4.35 25.35 -27.82
C ALA A 316 -4.89 26.05 -26.56
N THR A 317 -4.19 27.07 -26.07
CA THR A 317 -4.67 27.88 -24.94
C THR A 317 -5.99 28.57 -25.25
N ARG A 318 -6.15 29.19 -26.42
CA ARG A 318 -7.41 29.87 -26.78
C ARG A 318 -8.59 28.92 -26.97
N VAL A 319 -8.34 27.70 -27.45
CA VAL A 319 -9.38 26.66 -27.57
C VAL A 319 -9.95 26.31 -26.19
N GLU A 320 -9.08 26.06 -25.22
CA GLU A 320 -9.50 25.81 -23.83
C GLU A 320 -10.26 27.01 -23.26
N GLN A 321 -9.72 28.22 -23.39
CA GLN A 321 -10.35 29.45 -22.91
C GLN A 321 -11.74 29.67 -23.53
N ALA A 322 -11.88 29.46 -24.83
CA ALA A 322 -13.16 29.60 -25.53
C ALA A 322 -14.18 28.58 -25.04
N LEU A 323 -13.80 27.30 -24.92
CA LEU A 323 -14.67 26.25 -24.42
C LEU A 323 -15.15 26.53 -23.00
N MET A 324 -14.25 26.98 -22.11
CA MET A 324 -14.60 27.36 -20.74
C MET A 324 -15.50 28.59 -20.71
N ASN A 325 -15.15 29.67 -21.42
CA ASN A 325 -15.92 30.90 -21.37
C ASN A 325 -17.36 30.74 -21.87
N THR A 326 -17.60 29.85 -22.83
CA THR A 326 -18.92 29.66 -23.44
C THR A 326 -19.67 28.43 -22.92
N ALA A 327 -19.14 27.76 -21.90
CA ALA A 327 -19.76 26.58 -21.31
C ALA A 327 -21.15 26.90 -20.74
N GLU A 328 -22.05 25.92 -20.80
CA GLU A 328 -23.39 26.04 -20.23
C GLU A 328 -23.36 25.75 -18.73
N ILE A 329 -23.76 26.75 -17.93
CA ILE A 329 -23.93 26.60 -16.48
C ILE A 329 -25.18 25.75 -16.24
N LEU A 330 -24.98 24.55 -15.73
CA LEU A 330 -26.05 23.61 -15.43
C LEU A 330 -26.66 23.91 -14.05
N ASN A 331 -27.99 23.85 -13.97
CA ASN A 331 -28.74 24.09 -12.74
C ASN A 331 -29.49 22.83 -12.31
N ASN A 332 -29.68 22.67 -11.01
CA ASN A 332 -30.59 21.68 -10.46
C ASN A 332 -32.06 22.04 -10.72
N SER A 333 -32.97 21.15 -10.30
CA SER A 333 -34.43 21.33 -10.48
C SER A 333 -35.01 22.58 -9.79
N SER A 334 -34.31 23.15 -8.80
CA SER A 334 -34.67 24.41 -8.13
C SER A 334 -34.04 25.65 -8.77
N ASN A 335 -33.43 25.50 -9.96
CA ASN A 335 -32.74 26.56 -10.70
C ASN A 335 -31.53 27.16 -9.94
N VAL A 336 -30.89 26.35 -9.09
CA VAL A 336 -29.62 26.68 -8.45
C VAL A 336 -28.48 26.02 -9.24
N PRO A 337 -27.41 26.75 -9.60
CA PRO A 337 -26.26 26.15 -10.26
C PRO A 337 -25.64 25.00 -9.47
N PHE A 338 -25.14 23.98 -10.16
CA PHE A 338 -24.23 23.01 -9.54
C PHE A 338 -22.89 23.68 -9.19
N ALA A 339 -22.07 23.02 -8.38
CA ALA A 339 -20.83 23.60 -7.88
C ALA A 339 -19.77 23.71 -8.99
N PRO A 340 -19.08 24.85 -9.19
CA PRO A 340 -17.87 24.90 -10.01
C PRO A 340 -16.84 23.82 -9.69
N ARG A 341 -16.65 23.43 -8.42
CA ARG A 341 -15.75 22.31 -8.10
C ARG A 341 -16.26 20.92 -8.54
N GLN A 342 -17.52 20.80 -8.97
CA GLN A 342 -18.10 19.59 -9.54
C GLN A 342 -18.07 19.59 -11.08
N ILE A 343 -18.43 20.71 -11.72
CA ILE A 343 -18.63 20.79 -13.19
C ILE A 343 -17.68 21.76 -13.91
N GLY A 344 -16.76 22.39 -13.19
CA GLY A 344 -15.86 23.41 -13.73
C GLY A 344 -16.63 24.60 -14.27
N ALA A 345 -16.27 25.03 -15.49
CA ALA A 345 -16.97 26.10 -16.18
C ALA A 345 -18.41 25.74 -16.60
N GLY A 346 -18.75 24.45 -16.66
CA GLY A 346 -20.04 23.95 -17.14
C GLY A 346 -19.91 22.97 -18.31
N LEU A 347 -21.04 22.63 -18.93
CA LEU A 347 -21.07 21.72 -20.07
C LEU A 347 -20.52 22.39 -21.33
N ALA A 348 -19.53 21.77 -21.97
CA ALA A 348 -18.88 22.29 -23.18
C ALA A 348 -19.86 22.53 -24.35
N GLN A 349 -19.75 23.69 -25.02
CA GLN A 349 -20.61 24.10 -26.14
C GLN A 349 -19.76 24.47 -27.36
N VAL A 350 -19.59 23.53 -28.31
CA VAL A 350 -18.68 23.71 -29.46
C VAL A 350 -19.14 24.80 -30.43
N ASP A 351 -20.45 24.90 -30.67
CA ASP A 351 -21.03 25.92 -31.56
C ASP A 351 -20.77 27.33 -31.02
N LYS A 352 -20.94 27.54 -29.71
CA LYS A 352 -20.64 28.81 -29.05
C LYS A 352 -19.14 29.10 -29.01
N ALA A 353 -18.30 28.12 -28.68
CA ALA A 353 -16.85 28.29 -28.64
C ALA A 353 -16.26 28.65 -30.02
N VAL A 354 -16.80 28.06 -31.09
CA VAL A 354 -16.45 28.38 -32.48
C VAL A 354 -16.92 29.77 -32.88
N ALA A 355 -18.07 30.24 -32.40
CA ALA A 355 -18.59 31.58 -32.70
C ALA A 355 -17.86 32.69 -31.92
N ASN A 356 -17.28 32.36 -30.76
CA ASN A 356 -16.71 33.35 -29.85
C ASN A 356 -15.59 34.19 -30.49
N ASN A 357 -15.70 35.51 -30.39
CA ASN A 357 -14.63 36.46 -30.72
C ASN A 357 -13.98 37.10 -29.49
N VAL A 358 -14.57 36.97 -28.30
CA VAL A 358 -14.10 37.63 -27.08
C VAL A 358 -13.71 36.60 -26.02
N LEU A 359 -12.47 36.63 -25.56
CA LEU A 359 -12.02 35.77 -24.46
C LEU A 359 -12.03 36.55 -23.14
N ALA A 360 -12.58 35.93 -22.10
CA ALA A 360 -12.63 36.47 -20.74
C ALA A 360 -11.62 35.72 -19.87
N THR A 361 -10.58 36.43 -19.41
CA THR A 361 -9.47 35.82 -18.67
C THR A 361 -9.07 36.57 -17.41
N VAL A 362 -8.54 35.86 -16.43
CA VAL A 362 -7.91 36.38 -15.21
C VAL A 362 -6.53 35.74 -15.11
N ASP A 363 -5.48 36.56 -15.09
CA ASP A 363 -4.08 36.09 -15.10
C ASP A 363 -3.77 35.05 -16.20
N GLY A 364 -4.41 35.19 -17.36
CA GLY A 364 -4.26 34.30 -18.51
C GLY A 364 -5.13 33.04 -18.49
N ASN A 365 -5.88 32.78 -17.41
CA ASN A 365 -6.78 31.64 -17.27
C ASN A 365 -8.24 32.04 -17.49
N SER A 366 -9.11 31.11 -17.91
CA SER A 366 -10.56 31.32 -17.99
C SER A 366 -11.30 30.86 -16.74
N TYR A 367 -10.63 30.89 -15.58
CA TYR A 367 -11.15 30.57 -14.25
C TYR A 367 -10.40 31.38 -13.19
N VAL A 368 -10.89 31.38 -11.95
CA VAL A 368 -10.22 32.03 -10.80
C VAL A 368 -10.08 31.05 -9.64
N ALA A 369 -8.85 30.74 -9.26
CA ALA A 369 -8.55 30.04 -8.01
C ALA A 369 -8.30 31.10 -6.90
N LEU A 370 -9.33 31.38 -6.10
CA LEU A 370 -9.22 32.30 -4.96
C LEU A 370 -8.46 31.69 -3.78
N ARG A 371 -8.32 30.35 -3.78
CA ARG A 371 -7.69 29.55 -2.72
C ARG A 371 -8.30 29.89 -1.36
N GLN A 372 -7.48 30.06 -0.32
CA GLN A 372 -7.97 30.43 1.00
C GLN A 372 -8.38 31.93 1.06
N VAL A 373 -9.59 32.16 1.56
CA VAL A 373 -10.25 33.46 1.66
C VAL A 373 -10.52 33.81 3.13
N ASN A 374 -9.94 34.93 3.58
CA ASN A 374 -10.08 35.40 4.98
C ASN A 374 -10.77 36.77 5.07
N GLY A 375 -11.44 37.21 4.01
CA GLY A 375 -12.04 38.54 3.87
C GLY A 375 -12.36 38.85 2.42
N ASP A 376 -12.69 40.11 2.13
CA ASP A 376 -12.98 40.56 0.77
C ASP A 376 -11.84 40.20 -0.20
N ARG A 377 -12.24 39.82 -1.42
CA ARG A 377 -11.33 39.44 -2.51
C ARG A 377 -11.70 40.16 -3.79
N LYS A 378 -10.70 40.58 -4.55
CA LYS A 378 -10.89 41.20 -5.86
C LYS A 378 -10.19 40.39 -6.92
N PHE A 379 -10.82 40.30 -8.09
CA PHE A 379 -10.20 39.80 -9.30
C PHE A 379 -10.69 40.60 -10.50
N THR A 380 -9.84 40.72 -11.52
CA THR A 380 -10.14 41.53 -12.71
C THR A 380 -10.24 40.62 -13.92
N VAL A 381 -11.42 40.60 -14.55
CA VAL A 381 -11.65 39.88 -15.80
C VAL A 381 -11.28 40.77 -16.96
N LYS A 382 -10.31 40.32 -17.77
CA LYS A 382 -9.91 40.94 -19.03
C LYS A 382 -10.69 40.32 -20.18
N LEU A 383 -11.46 41.15 -20.87
CA LEU A 383 -12.19 40.80 -22.09
C LEU A 383 -11.36 41.24 -23.30
N HIS A 384 -10.81 40.28 -24.05
CA HIS A 384 -10.05 40.55 -25.28
C HIS A 384 -10.88 40.19 -26.50
N ASN A 385 -11.22 41.19 -27.31
CA ASN A 385 -11.94 41.01 -28.57
C ASN A 385 -10.98 40.79 -29.76
N TYR A 386 -10.94 39.57 -30.28
CA TYR A 386 -10.18 39.19 -31.46
C TYR A 386 -10.95 39.35 -32.78
N GLY A 387 -12.21 39.75 -32.72
CA GLY A 387 -13.06 40.03 -33.88
C GLY A 387 -12.77 41.40 -34.52
N ASP A 388 -13.53 41.70 -35.57
CA ASP A 388 -13.43 42.95 -36.34
C ASP A 388 -14.59 43.92 -36.03
N LYS A 389 -15.46 43.57 -35.09
CA LYS A 389 -16.63 44.36 -34.65
C LYS A 389 -16.62 44.52 -33.14
N ALA A 390 -17.12 45.66 -32.67
CA ALA A 390 -17.29 45.89 -31.23
C ALA A 390 -18.33 44.91 -30.66
N VAL A 391 -18.05 44.38 -29.47
CA VAL A 391 -18.94 43.46 -28.76
C VAL A 391 -19.34 44.09 -27.44
N THR A 392 -20.64 44.11 -27.15
CA THR A 392 -21.18 44.68 -25.91
C THR A 392 -21.77 43.59 -25.04
N TYR A 393 -21.40 43.59 -23.77
CA TYR A 393 -21.92 42.70 -22.74
C TYR A 393 -22.65 43.49 -21.66
N GLU A 394 -23.80 42.96 -21.23
CA GLU A 394 -24.40 43.29 -19.93
C GLU A 394 -23.75 42.42 -18.85
N VAL A 395 -23.45 43.01 -17.70
CA VAL A 395 -22.94 42.30 -16.52
C VAL A 395 -24.10 42.16 -15.54
N PRO A 396 -24.80 41.01 -15.50
CA PRO A 396 -25.95 40.82 -14.63
C PRO A 396 -25.53 40.78 -13.16
N LYS A 397 -26.53 40.79 -12.25
CA LYS A 397 -26.28 40.44 -10.86
C LYS A 397 -25.69 39.03 -10.79
N GLN A 398 -24.58 38.87 -10.09
CA GLN A 398 -23.91 37.58 -9.96
C GLN A 398 -24.52 36.76 -8.82
N ASN A 399 -24.51 35.44 -8.98
CA ASN A 399 -24.91 34.51 -7.93
C ASN A 399 -23.65 33.95 -7.28
N VAL A 400 -23.57 34.03 -5.95
CA VAL A 400 -22.57 33.30 -5.17
C VAL A 400 -23.18 31.97 -4.75
N VAL A 401 -22.45 30.88 -4.99
CA VAL A 401 -22.84 29.51 -4.68
C VAL A 401 -22.09 29.07 -3.42
N ASN A 402 -22.83 28.45 -2.50
CA ASN A 402 -22.27 27.70 -1.38
C ASN A 402 -22.76 26.25 -1.45
N GLU A 403 -22.09 25.39 -0.71
CA GLU A 403 -22.40 23.97 -0.59
C GLU A 403 -22.80 23.59 0.83
N SER A 404 -23.54 22.50 0.96
CA SER A 404 -23.77 21.82 2.23
C SER A 404 -22.73 20.72 2.45
N ASN A 405 -21.99 20.76 3.57
CA ASN A 405 -21.08 19.68 3.98
C ASN A 405 -21.55 19.08 5.32
N ASN A 406 -22.82 18.67 5.36
CA ASN A 406 -23.40 18.10 6.58
C ASN A 406 -23.09 16.60 6.65
N ALA A 407 -22.59 16.13 7.79
CA ALA A 407 -22.35 14.71 8.02
C ALA A 407 -23.63 13.88 7.85
N ASN A 408 -23.50 12.74 7.18
CA ASN A 408 -24.56 11.80 6.83
C ASN A 408 -25.67 12.38 5.91
N ALA A 409 -25.33 13.37 5.09
CA ALA A 409 -26.23 13.95 4.10
C ALA A 409 -25.59 14.04 2.70
N GLU A 410 -26.38 14.33 1.67
CA GLU A 410 -25.87 14.68 0.35
C GLU A 410 -25.37 16.13 0.33
N THR A 411 -24.23 16.34 -0.33
CA THR A 411 -23.72 17.66 -0.65
C THR A 411 -24.57 18.30 -1.74
N THR A 412 -25.17 19.44 -1.43
CA THR A 412 -26.09 20.19 -2.29
C THR A 412 -25.68 21.65 -2.37
N THR A 413 -26.03 22.32 -3.47
CA THR A 413 -25.73 23.74 -3.69
C THR A 413 -26.88 24.66 -3.30
N SER A 414 -26.53 25.87 -2.88
CA SER A 414 -27.47 26.96 -2.60
C SER A 414 -26.93 28.31 -3.10
N ILE A 415 -27.82 29.24 -3.43
CA ILE A 415 -27.43 30.63 -3.69
C ILE A 415 -27.33 31.33 -2.32
N SER A 416 -26.14 31.83 -1.98
CA SER A 416 -25.89 32.45 -0.69
C SER A 416 -26.32 33.93 -0.66
N SER A 417 -26.30 34.52 0.54
CA SER A 417 -26.49 35.98 0.73
C SER A 417 -25.22 36.80 0.46
N GLU A 418 -24.10 36.14 0.21
CA GLU A 418 -22.82 36.78 -0.12
C GLU A 418 -22.89 37.43 -1.50
N THR A 419 -21.96 38.34 -1.80
CA THR A 419 -22.04 39.15 -3.01
C THR A 419 -20.75 39.12 -3.81
N LEU A 420 -20.90 38.97 -5.13
CA LEU A 420 -19.87 39.29 -6.11
C LEU A 420 -20.31 40.53 -6.91
N ALA A 421 -19.77 41.70 -6.55
CA ALA A 421 -20.13 42.98 -7.14
C ALA A 421 -19.19 43.33 -8.31
N SER A 422 -19.72 43.71 -9.45
CA SER A 422 -18.94 44.20 -10.59
C SER A 422 -18.73 45.72 -10.52
N SER A 423 -17.61 46.21 -11.08
CA SER A 423 -17.34 47.64 -11.20
C SER A 423 -18.22 48.36 -12.23
N THR A 424 -18.89 47.61 -13.11
CA THR A 424 -19.81 48.12 -14.13
C THR A 424 -20.95 47.12 -14.39
N ASN A 425 -22.07 47.62 -14.92
CA ASN A 425 -23.21 46.80 -15.37
C ASN A 425 -23.18 46.56 -16.89
N THR A 426 -22.32 47.25 -17.63
CA THR A 426 -22.16 47.09 -19.08
C THR A 426 -20.71 47.31 -19.48
N VAL A 427 -20.26 46.62 -20.52
CA VAL A 427 -18.92 46.79 -21.09
C VAL A 427 -18.97 46.59 -22.61
N THR A 428 -18.38 47.52 -23.35
CA THR A 428 -18.18 47.40 -24.79
C THR A 428 -16.69 47.24 -25.07
N VAL A 429 -16.34 46.17 -25.78
CA VAL A 429 -14.97 45.82 -26.15
C VAL A 429 -14.80 46.08 -27.64
N ASP A 430 -14.03 47.12 -27.97
CA ASP A 430 -13.75 47.50 -29.36
C ASP A 430 -12.98 46.39 -30.10
N PRO A 431 -13.05 46.32 -31.44
CA PRO A 431 -12.29 45.34 -32.22
C PRO A 431 -10.79 45.38 -31.89
N LYS A 432 -10.16 44.20 -31.78
CA LYS A 432 -8.72 44.06 -31.51
C LYS A 432 -8.26 44.81 -30.25
N SER A 433 -9.13 44.94 -29.25
CA SER A 433 -8.85 45.65 -28.01
C SER A 433 -9.21 44.81 -26.79
N GLU A 434 -8.76 45.30 -25.63
CA GLU A 434 -9.06 44.71 -24.32
C GLU A 434 -9.82 45.69 -23.44
N LYS A 435 -10.71 45.16 -22.59
CA LYS A 435 -11.34 45.90 -21.49
C LYS A 435 -11.29 45.09 -20.21
N GLU A 436 -11.28 45.78 -19.08
CA GLU A 436 -11.20 45.16 -17.76
C GLU A 436 -12.49 45.41 -16.98
N VAL A 437 -12.97 44.37 -16.29
CA VAL A 437 -14.08 44.46 -15.33
C VAL A 437 -13.60 43.87 -14.01
N GLU A 438 -13.53 44.70 -12.98
CA GLU A 438 -13.17 44.26 -11.62
C GLU A 438 -14.42 43.69 -10.94
N PHE A 439 -14.25 42.54 -10.28
CA PHE A 439 -15.24 41.96 -9.38
C PHE A 439 -14.71 41.96 -7.96
N THR A 440 -15.56 42.33 -7.00
CA THR A 440 -15.29 42.27 -5.56
C THR A 440 -16.22 41.24 -4.92
N LEU A 441 -15.63 40.16 -4.40
CA LEU A 441 -16.28 39.15 -3.58
C LEU A 441 -16.28 39.60 -2.12
N THR A 442 -17.44 39.59 -1.49
CA THR A 442 -17.63 39.81 -0.06
C THR A 442 -18.25 38.56 0.55
N PRO A 443 -17.44 37.68 1.16
CA PRO A 443 -17.88 36.41 1.72
C PRO A 443 -18.30 36.51 3.20
N ASP A 444 -19.00 35.49 3.70
CA ASP A 444 -19.33 35.30 5.11
C ASP A 444 -18.16 34.66 5.87
N VAL A 445 -17.27 35.49 6.40
CA VAL A 445 -16.08 35.04 7.15
C VAL A 445 -16.37 34.50 8.55
N THR A 446 -17.65 34.35 8.95
CA THR A 446 -18.01 33.85 10.28
C THR A 446 -18.02 32.33 10.39
N ARG A 447 -17.92 31.62 9.26
CA ARG A 447 -17.93 30.16 9.17
C ARG A 447 -17.03 29.64 8.05
N ASP A 448 -16.50 28.45 8.26
CA ASP A 448 -15.74 27.72 7.24
C ASP A 448 -16.71 27.22 6.17
N HIS A 449 -16.44 27.46 4.87
CA HIS A 449 -17.22 26.95 3.73
C HIS A 449 -16.58 27.24 2.37
N TYR A 450 -17.01 26.53 1.32
CA TYR A 450 -16.68 26.88 -0.07
C TYR A 450 -17.48 28.10 -0.56
N VAL A 451 -16.78 29.04 -1.20
CA VAL A 451 -17.35 30.21 -1.88
C VAL A 451 -17.00 30.18 -3.36
N GLU A 452 -18.01 30.04 -4.20
CA GLU A 452 -17.83 29.74 -5.62
C GLU A 452 -18.93 30.36 -6.48
N GLY A 453 -18.79 30.26 -7.80
CA GLY A 453 -19.78 30.76 -8.76
C GLY A 453 -19.15 31.15 -10.10
N TRP A 454 -19.81 32.08 -10.82
CA TRP A 454 -19.34 32.59 -12.11
C TRP A 454 -19.44 34.12 -12.18
N ALA A 455 -18.39 34.76 -12.71
CA ALA A 455 -18.48 36.12 -13.22
C ALA A 455 -19.07 36.08 -14.64
N ARG A 456 -20.34 36.46 -14.77
CA ARG A 456 -21.13 36.32 -16.01
C ARG A 456 -21.21 37.61 -16.82
N PHE A 457 -21.27 37.45 -18.14
CA PHE A 457 -21.42 38.48 -19.14
C PHE A 457 -22.46 38.02 -20.19
N THR A 458 -23.57 38.74 -20.30
CA THR A 458 -24.63 38.44 -21.27
C THR A 458 -24.43 39.29 -22.52
N SER A 459 -24.24 38.64 -23.67
CA SER A 459 -24.01 39.32 -24.94
C SER A 459 -25.24 40.11 -25.37
N LYS A 460 -25.01 41.36 -25.82
CA LYS A 460 -26.00 42.19 -26.54
C LYS A 460 -25.70 42.29 -28.02
N THR A 461 -24.62 41.68 -28.48
CA THR A 461 -24.22 41.66 -29.89
C THR A 461 -24.67 40.36 -30.52
N SER A 462 -25.50 40.46 -31.57
CA SER A 462 -26.00 39.28 -32.29
C SER A 462 -24.86 38.45 -32.87
N GLY A 463 -24.89 37.14 -32.62
CA GLY A 463 -23.87 36.18 -33.07
C GLY A 463 -22.70 35.99 -32.10
N GLU A 464 -22.58 36.80 -31.05
CA GLU A 464 -21.58 36.62 -29.99
C GLU A 464 -22.19 35.87 -28.80
N PRO A 465 -21.51 34.85 -28.26
CA PRO A 465 -22.01 34.08 -27.12
C PRO A 465 -21.91 34.85 -25.80
N ASP A 466 -22.73 34.45 -24.84
CA ASP A 466 -22.53 34.80 -23.43
C ASP A 466 -21.20 34.24 -22.93
N LEU A 467 -20.56 34.94 -21.99
CA LEU A 467 -19.30 34.53 -21.39
C LEU A 467 -19.46 34.36 -19.88
N ALA A 468 -18.74 33.39 -19.33
CA ALA A 468 -18.61 33.20 -17.90
C ALA A 468 -17.16 32.87 -17.52
N VAL A 469 -16.76 33.29 -16.32
CA VAL A 469 -15.48 32.90 -15.71
C VAL A 469 -15.81 32.30 -14.34
N PRO A 470 -15.70 30.97 -14.14
CA PRO A 470 -15.94 30.36 -12.85
C PRO A 470 -14.86 30.76 -11.85
N TYR A 471 -15.23 30.81 -10.56
CA TYR A 471 -14.29 31.00 -9.46
C TYR A 471 -14.55 30.01 -8.33
N LEU A 472 -13.50 29.64 -7.61
CA LEU A 472 -13.52 28.75 -6.46
C LEU A 472 -12.61 29.29 -5.35
N GLY A 473 -13.10 29.32 -4.12
CA GLY A 473 -12.32 29.59 -2.93
C GLY A 473 -12.88 28.89 -1.70
N PHE A 474 -12.08 28.81 -0.65
CA PHE A 474 -12.48 28.31 0.65
C PHE A 474 -12.38 29.43 1.69
N VAL A 475 -13.49 29.79 2.32
CA VAL A 475 -13.53 30.76 3.41
C VAL A 475 -13.16 30.05 4.70
N GLY A 476 -12.16 30.56 5.42
CA GLY A 476 -11.72 29.98 6.70
C GLY A 476 -10.24 29.59 6.71
N ASN A 477 -9.85 28.76 7.69
CA ASN A 477 -8.50 28.21 7.78
C ASN A 477 -8.44 26.81 7.18
N TRP A 478 -7.90 26.66 5.98
CA TRP A 478 -7.81 25.37 5.28
C TRP A 478 -6.93 24.36 6.01
N ASP A 479 -5.95 24.82 6.79
CA ASP A 479 -5.03 23.97 7.57
C ASP A 479 -5.63 23.50 8.91
N LYS A 480 -6.87 23.88 9.24
CA LYS A 480 -7.50 23.54 10.52
C LYS A 480 -7.96 22.08 10.59
N GLU A 481 -8.42 21.50 9.49
CA GLU A 481 -8.85 20.09 9.48
C GLU A 481 -7.65 19.14 9.58
N PRO A 482 -7.73 18.10 10.44
CA PRO A 482 -6.61 17.20 10.68
C PRO A 482 -6.23 16.43 9.42
N ILE A 483 -4.93 16.28 9.18
CA ILE A 483 -4.40 15.42 8.10
C ILE A 483 -4.47 13.95 8.50
N LEU A 484 -4.04 13.64 9.72
CA LEU A 484 -3.99 12.28 10.27
C LEU A 484 -5.07 12.10 11.35
N VAL A 485 -5.59 10.88 11.47
CA VAL A 485 -6.28 10.43 12.69
C VAL A 485 -5.27 10.44 13.82
N LYS A 486 -5.66 10.90 15.01
CA LYS A 486 -4.75 10.90 16.16
C LYS A 486 -4.53 9.48 16.68
N PRO A 487 -3.33 9.18 17.24
CA PRO A 487 -3.09 7.92 17.92
C PRO A 487 -4.12 7.65 19.00
N GLY A 488 -4.64 6.42 19.04
CA GLY A 488 -5.68 5.97 19.98
C GLY A 488 -7.12 6.39 19.60
N GLU A 489 -7.32 7.23 18.58
CA GLU A 489 -8.65 7.55 18.05
C GLU A 489 -9.01 6.66 16.85
N GLU A 490 -10.29 6.26 16.74
CA GLU A 490 -10.81 5.55 15.57
C GLU A 490 -11.13 6.53 14.42
N TYR A 491 -10.82 6.15 13.18
CA TYR A 491 -11.17 6.89 11.96
C TYR A 491 -12.66 7.23 11.90
N LEU A 492 -13.51 6.23 12.16
CA LEU A 492 -14.94 6.41 12.37
C LEU A 492 -15.46 5.39 13.39
N LYS A 493 -15.94 5.91 14.51
CA LYS A 493 -16.43 5.12 15.63
C LYS A 493 -17.45 4.05 15.21
N ASN A 494 -17.22 2.80 15.61
CA ASN A 494 -18.07 1.63 15.32
C ASN A 494 -18.20 1.25 13.83
N ALA A 495 -17.39 1.82 12.93
CA ALA A 495 -17.47 1.53 11.50
C ALA A 495 -16.10 1.27 10.86
N ILE A 496 -15.09 2.08 11.19
CA ILE A 496 -13.73 1.97 10.66
C ILE A 496 -12.77 2.08 11.85
N ASN A 497 -12.38 0.91 12.39
CA ASN A 497 -11.39 0.81 13.46
C ASN A 497 -9.98 0.91 12.88
N MET A 498 -9.55 2.13 12.60
CA MET A 498 -8.24 2.46 12.03
C MET A 498 -7.70 3.69 12.74
N THR A 499 -6.43 3.67 13.14
CA THR A 499 -5.77 4.77 13.87
C THR A 499 -4.35 4.95 13.36
N THR A 500 -3.76 6.11 13.64
CA THR A 500 -2.32 6.31 13.42
C THR A 500 -1.55 5.66 14.56
N SER A 501 -0.58 4.81 14.28
CA SER A 501 0.18 4.08 15.31
C SER A 501 1.63 3.86 14.90
N LEU A 502 2.48 3.53 15.87
CA LEU A 502 3.84 3.08 15.64
C LEU A 502 3.85 1.57 15.80
N ILE A 503 4.40 0.87 14.81
CA ILE A 503 4.37 -0.59 14.77
C ILE A 503 5.77 -1.19 14.66
N ALA A 504 5.95 -2.38 15.21
CA ALA A 504 7.16 -3.19 15.09
C ALA A 504 6.85 -4.55 14.44
N GLU A 505 7.81 -5.10 13.70
CA GLU A 505 7.66 -6.41 13.03
C GLU A 505 7.91 -7.57 14.02
N SER A 506 7.15 -8.65 13.87
CA SER A 506 7.27 -9.88 14.68
C SER A 506 6.93 -11.15 13.88
N TYR A 507 7.28 -12.32 14.41
CA TYR A 507 6.92 -13.62 13.80
C TYR A 507 5.40 -13.87 13.70
N PHE A 508 4.58 -13.14 14.46
CA PHE A 508 3.13 -13.29 14.50
C PHE A 508 2.38 -12.15 13.79
N GLY A 509 3.10 -11.21 13.17
CA GLY A 509 2.57 -10.02 12.51
C GLY A 509 3.00 -8.70 13.17
N ASP A 510 2.63 -7.58 12.55
CA ASP A 510 2.95 -6.24 13.06
C ASP A 510 2.20 -5.96 14.38
N VAL A 511 2.92 -5.44 15.38
CA VAL A 511 2.38 -5.09 16.72
C VAL A 511 2.53 -3.60 16.98
N GLN A 512 1.63 -3.00 17.78
CA GLN A 512 1.74 -1.59 18.17
C GLN A 512 2.71 -1.41 19.32
N VAL A 513 3.54 -0.36 19.25
CA VAL A 513 4.55 -0.07 20.28
C VAL A 513 4.48 1.35 20.84
N ASN A 514 3.48 2.13 20.45
CA ASN A 514 3.29 3.47 21.01
C ASN A 514 2.35 3.49 22.21
N ASP A 515 2.70 4.27 23.24
CA ASP A 515 2.02 4.37 24.54
C ASP A 515 0.53 4.75 24.43
N GLU A 516 0.12 5.42 23.35
CA GLU A 516 -1.28 5.79 23.14
C GLU A 516 -2.19 4.58 22.81
N ALA A 517 -1.62 3.41 22.54
CA ALA A 517 -2.36 2.16 22.39
C ALA A 517 -2.49 1.41 23.74
N PRO A 518 -3.68 0.91 24.10
CA PRO A 518 -3.94 0.31 25.42
C PRO A 518 -3.19 -1.00 25.67
N ASP A 519 -2.82 -1.75 24.63
CA ASP A 519 -2.13 -3.04 24.70
C ASP A 519 -0.80 -3.01 23.91
N HIS A 520 -0.06 -1.89 23.98
CA HIS A 520 1.21 -1.74 23.26
C HIS A 520 2.30 -2.66 23.83
N LEU A 521 3.22 -3.04 22.95
CA LEU A 521 4.49 -3.69 23.29
C LEU A 521 5.64 -2.67 23.22
N GLU A 522 6.86 -3.10 23.46
CA GLU A 522 8.01 -2.20 23.55
C GLU A 522 9.01 -2.44 22.42
N PHE A 523 9.69 -1.37 22.02
CA PHE A 523 10.71 -1.44 20.98
C PHE A 523 12.02 -1.98 21.54
N SER A 524 12.47 -3.16 21.09
CA SER A 524 13.70 -3.81 21.56
C SER A 524 14.68 -4.10 20.41
N PRO A 525 15.52 -3.12 19.99
CA PRO A 525 16.53 -3.31 18.96
C PRO A 525 17.77 -4.07 19.48
N ASN A 526 17.60 -5.32 19.88
CA ASN A 526 18.63 -6.15 20.50
C ASN A 526 19.35 -7.08 19.49
N GLY A 527 18.78 -7.32 18.30
CA GLY A 527 19.32 -8.14 17.21
C GLY A 527 18.82 -9.59 17.16
N ASP A 528 17.72 -9.92 17.82
CA ASP A 528 17.08 -11.24 17.85
C ASP A 528 15.99 -11.44 16.77
N GLU A 529 15.86 -10.47 15.85
CA GLU A 529 14.85 -10.41 14.79
C GLU A 529 13.40 -10.17 15.30
N LEU A 530 13.21 -9.85 16.58
CA LEU A 530 11.94 -9.47 17.18
C LEU A 530 11.95 -8.00 17.61
N PHE A 531 10.99 -7.22 17.11
CA PHE A 531 10.86 -5.79 17.43
C PHE A 531 12.12 -4.96 17.21
N ASP A 532 13.02 -5.43 16.35
CA ASP A 532 14.29 -4.77 16.07
C ASP A 532 14.15 -3.46 15.30
N LYS A 533 12.96 -3.23 14.73
CA LYS A 533 12.64 -2.04 13.95
C LYS A 533 11.22 -1.57 14.19
N ILE A 534 11.04 -0.26 14.13
CA ILE A 534 9.74 0.40 14.18
C ILE A 534 9.47 1.23 12.93
N ARG A 535 8.20 1.30 12.54
CA ARG A 535 7.71 2.15 11.44
C ARG A 535 6.31 2.69 11.74
N PRO A 536 5.94 3.87 11.24
CA PRO A 536 4.60 4.41 11.45
C PRO A 536 3.57 3.74 10.52
N SER A 537 2.38 3.47 11.07
CA SER A 537 1.16 3.10 10.36
C SER A 537 0.19 4.29 10.40
N LEU A 538 -0.08 4.89 9.24
CA LEU A 538 -0.75 6.19 9.15
C LEU A 538 -2.20 6.07 8.70
N ALA A 539 -3.12 6.65 9.46
CA ALA A 539 -4.52 6.78 9.09
C ALA A 539 -4.79 8.22 8.59
N LEU A 540 -5.02 8.39 7.28
CA LEU A 540 -5.12 9.71 6.66
C LEU A 540 -6.58 10.15 6.42
N PHE A 541 -6.96 11.31 6.96
CA PHE A 541 -8.18 12.03 6.54
C PHE A 541 -7.96 12.82 5.25
N ARG A 542 -6.73 13.30 5.04
CA ARG A 542 -6.36 14.19 3.94
C ARG A 542 -5.06 13.73 3.33
N ASN A 543 -4.85 14.12 2.09
CA ASN A 543 -3.57 13.96 1.44
C ASN A 543 -2.44 14.68 2.20
N ALA A 544 -1.21 14.18 2.06
CA ALA A 544 -0.01 14.84 2.53
C ALA A 544 1.02 14.93 1.40
N SER A 545 1.31 16.14 0.93
CA SER A 545 2.38 16.41 -0.05
C SER A 545 3.76 16.00 0.46
N LEU A 546 3.96 16.03 1.78
CA LEU A 546 5.19 15.65 2.45
C LEU A 546 4.86 15.12 3.86
N ILE A 547 5.46 14.01 4.24
CA ILE A 547 5.47 13.50 5.60
C ILE A 547 6.92 13.33 6.03
N GLN A 548 7.31 13.91 7.16
CA GLN A 548 8.67 13.80 7.72
C GLN A 548 8.62 13.06 9.05
N TYR A 549 9.58 12.15 9.24
CA TYR A 549 9.66 11.28 10.41
C TYR A 549 10.90 11.58 11.22
N SER A 550 10.74 11.77 12.53
CA SER A 550 11.85 12.07 13.44
C SER A 550 11.67 11.37 14.79
N VAL A 551 12.79 11.03 15.43
CA VAL A 551 12.82 10.53 16.80
C VAL A 551 13.39 11.62 17.69
N LEU A 552 12.67 11.94 18.76
CA LEU A 552 13.02 12.94 19.75
C LEU A 552 13.27 12.23 21.09
N ASP A 553 14.18 12.78 21.89
CA ASP A 553 14.28 12.41 23.30
C ASP A 553 13.08 12.94 24.10
N ASN A 554 12.93 12.47 25.35
CA ASN A 554 11.85 12.88 26.25
C ASN A 554 11.84 14.39 26.60
N SER A 555 12.88 15.16 26.24
CA SER A 555 12.90 16.63 26.38
C SER A 555 12.33 17.36 25.16
N GLY A 556 12.05 16.63 24.09
CA GLY A 556 11.59 17.15 22.80
C GLY A 556 12.73 17.55 21.85
N LYS A 557 13.98 17.11 22.11
CA LYS A 557 15.11 17.36 21.20
C LYS A 557 15.23 16.23 20.18
N THR A 558 15.31 16.57 18.89
CA THR A 558 15.54 15.59 17.81
C THR A 558 16.89 14.89 17.97
N VAL A 559 16.85 13.56 18.02
CA VAL A 559 18.03 12.69 18.06
C VAL A 559 18.27 11.94 16.75
N ALA A 560 17.22 11.76 15.93
CA ALA A 560 17.30 11.20 14.59
C ALA A 560 16.23 11.79 13.65
N GLU A 561 16.56 11.95 12.37
CA GLU A 561 15.59 12.15 11.28
C GLU A 561 15.55 10.83 10.50
N VAL A 562 14.40 10.14 10.54
CA VAL A 562 14.29 8.74 10.12
C VAL A 562 14.09 8.65 8.59
N GLY A 563 13.23 9.49 8.03
CA GLY A 563 12.79 9.40 6.65
C GLY A 563 11.81 10.50 6.28
N GLU A 564 11.47 10.58 5.00
CA GLU A 564 10.31 11.32 4.54
C GLU A 564 9.60 10.58 3.40
N GLU A 565 8.30 10.84 3.24
CA GLU A 565 7.48 10.34 2.15
C GLU A 565 6.78 11.53 1.48
N HIS A 566 6.67 11.49 0.15
CA HIS A 566 6.11 12.60 -0.65
C HIS A 566 4.81 12.15 -1.32
N ASP A 567 3.90 13.11 -1.55
CA ASP A 567 2.66 12.92 -2.30
C ASP A 567 1.81 11.71 -1.83
N VAL A 568 1.69 11.55 -0.52
CA VAL A 568 0.93 10.48 0.12
C VAL A 568 -0.57 10.77 0.04
N SER A 569 -1.27 9.98 -0.78
CA SER A 569 -2.72 10.11 -0.97
C SER A 569 -3.51 9.36 0.09
N ARG A 570 -4.65 9.91 0.51
CA ARG A 570 -5.62 9.19 1.34
C ARG A 570 -6.35 8.11 0.53
N SER A 571 -6.90 7.12 1.24
CA SER A 571 -7.85 6.15 0.66
C SER A 571 -9.27 6.72 0.62
N ASN A 572 -10.08 6.24 -0.32
CA ASN A 572 -11.50 6.61 -0.37
C ASN A 572 -12.28 5.92 0.75
N PHE A 573 -13.29 6.60 1.29
CA PHE A 573 -14.08 6.07 2.40
C PHE A 573 -14.84 4.79 2.06
N SER A 574 -15.36 4.67 0.82
CA SER A 574 -16.05 3.45 0.35
C SER A 574 -15.13 2.21 0.30
N GLU A 575 -13.82 2.41 0.14
CA GLU A 575 -12.82 1.35 0.20
C GLU A 575 -12.50 0.99 1.65
N LEU A 576 -12.30 2.00 2.51
CA LEU A 576 -12.06 1.80 3.94
C LEU A 576 -13.21 1.08 4.65
N LEU A 577 -14.46 1.26 4.21
CA LEU A 577 -15.61 0.49 4.72
C LEU A 577 -15.52 -1.01 4.42
N ARG A 578 -14.85 -1.40 3.33
CA ARG A 578 -14.71 -2.80 2.92
C ARG A 578 -13.46 -3.42 3.52
N ASP A 579 -12.38 -2.65 3.58
CA ASP A 579 -11.06 -3.10 3.97
C ASP A 579 -10.29 -1.93 4.64
N PRO A 580 -10.49 -1.73 5.96
CA PRO A 580 -9.78 -0.71 6.71
C PRO A 580 -8.27 -1.00 6.73
N ARG A 581 -7.49 -0.22 5.97
CA ARG A 581 -6.03 -0.33 5.97
C ARG A 581 -5.38 1.03 6.13
N ALA A 582 -4.63 1.17 7.21
CA ALA A 582 -3.70 2.28 7.38
C ALA A 582 -2.50 2.10 6.44
N LEU A 583 -1.86 3.20 6.09
CA LEU A 583 -0.64 3.19 5.29
C LEU A 583 0.55 2.85 6.20
N ASN A 584 1.08 1.64 6.08
CA ASN A 584 2.35 1.29 6.71
C ASN A 584 3.48 1.95 5.91
N SER A 585 4.21 2.87 6.56
CA SER A 585 5.33 3.55 5.93
C SER A 585 6.45 2.57 5.62
N SER A 586 7.17 2.82 4.53
CA SER A 586 8.39 2.09 4.20
C SER A 586 9.61 2.53 5.02
N VAL A 587 9.46 3.60 5.81
CA VAL A 587 10.52 4.21 6.60
C VAL A 587 10.63 3.50 7.96
N GLU A 588 11.72 2.76 8.15
CA GLU A 588 12.02 2.01 9.36
C GLU A 588 13.10 2.71 10.22
N PHE A 589 13.01 2.55 11.54
CA PHE A 589 14.03 2.96 12.49
C PHE A 589 14.50 1.76 13.33
N ASP A 590 15.80 1.53 13.38
CA ASP A 590 16.46 0.37 14.04
C ASP A 590 17.13 0.74 15.37
N GLY A 591 16.83 1.92 15.92
CA GLY A 591 17.43 2.39 17.17
C GLY A 591 18.85 2.94 17.01
N THR A 592 19.40 3.08 15.80
CA THR A 592 20.78 3.56 15.61
C THR A 592 20.88 5.04 15.19
N ILE A 593 21.93 5.73 15.66
CA ILE A 593 22.23 7.14 15.36
C ILE A 593 23.70 7.35 14.98
N TYR A 594 24.01 8.45 14.27
CA TYR A 594 25.39 8.78 13.87
C TYR A 594 26.28 9.14 15.08
N ASP A 595 27.46 8.52 15.16
CA ASP A 595 28.53 8.87 16.08
C ASP A 595 29.48 9.91 15.46
N LYS A 596 29.24 11.18 15.81
CA LYS A 596 30.03 12.36 15.38
C LYS A 596 31.50 12.33 15.81
N THR A 597 31.86 11.46 16.75
CA THR A 597 33.21 11.36 17.32
C THR A 597 34.01 10.17 16.78
N SER A 598 33.35 9.22 16.13
CA SER A 598 34.00 8.00 15.65
C SER A 598 35.05 8.31 14.59
N THR A 599 36.29 7.87 14.81
CA THR A 599 37.37 8.01 13.81
C THR A 599 37.35 6.88 12.78
N ASP A 600 36.58 5.82 13.01
CA ASP A 600 36.49 4.66 12.14
C ASP A 600 35.32 4.79 11.15
N ILE A 601 35.63 4.78 9.86
CA ILE A 601 34.64 4.86 8.78
C ILE A 601 33.73 3.62 8.75
N ALA A 602 34.18 2.48 9.28
CA ALA A 602 33.36 1.27 9.35
C ALA A 602 32.35 1.28 10.51
N HIS A 603 32.52 2.12 11.53
CA HIS A 603 31.74 2.10 12.78
C HIS A 603 31.32 3.51 13.22
N TRP A 604 30.62 4.20 12.33
CA TRP A 604 30.13 5.56 12.56
C TRP A 604 28.67 5.64 13.06
N ASN A 605 28.05 4.50 13.38
CA ASN A 605 26.72 4.43 13.99
C ASN A 605 26.85 3.87 15.42
N LYS A 606 25.96 4.30 16.31
CA LYS A 606 25.82 3.77 17.69
C LYS A 606 24.34 3.56 18.02
N LYS A 607 24.03 2.62 18.92
CA LYS A 607 22.66 2.41 19.42
C LYS A 607 22.23 3.55 20.35
N LEU A 608 20.95 3.93 20.29
CA LEU A 608 20.32 4.75 21.32
C LEU A 608 20.31 3.99 22.65
N PRO A 609 20.48 4.69 23.79
CA PRO A 609 20.31 4.06 25.10
C PRO A 609 18.83 3.75 25.38
N ASP A 610 18.57 2.75 26.21
CA ASP A 610 17.22 2.49 26.71
C ASP A 610 16.60 3.73 27.36
N GLY A 611 15.31 3.93 27.17
CA GLY A 611 14.58 5.07 27.72
C GLY A 611 13.34 5.44 26.92
N LYS A 612 12.76 6.60 27.27
CA LYS A 612 11.52 7.10 26.66
C LYS A 612 11.81 8.04 25.51
N TYR A 613 11.10 7.85 24.41
CA TYR A 613 11.27 8.61 23.18
C TYR A 613 9.93 9.01 22.57
N ILE A 614 9.99 9.95 21.62
CA ILE A 614 8.83 10.40 20.86
C ILE A 614 9.14 10.19 19.39
N TYR A 615 8.29 9.41 18.72
CA TYR A 615 8.27 9.33 17.27
C TYR A 615 7.33 10.42 16.72
N ARG A 616 7.90 11.44 16.09
CA ARG A 616 7.17 12.57 15.53
C ARG A 616 6.97 12.41 14.03
N VAL A 617 5.70 12.47 13.63
CA VAL A 617 5.25 12.55 12.25
C VAL A 617 4.84 13.99 11.95
N LYS A 618 5.53 14.67 11.03
CA LYS A 618 5.14 15.98 10.52
C LYS A 618 4.55 15.82 9.12
N ALA A 619 3.23 15.87 9.00
CA ALA A 619 2.52 15.75 7.74
C ALA A 619 2.11 17.13 7.21
N CYS A 620 2.26 17.35 5.90
CA CYS A 620 2.06 18.64 5.26
C CYS A 620 1.10 18.52 4.07
N LEU A 621 -0.02 19.24 4.08
CA LEU A 621 -0.93 19.34 2.92
C LEU A 621 -0.25 19.99 1.73
N THR A 622 0.50 21.05 2.04
CA THR A 622 1.45 21.72 1.15
C THR A 622 2.68 22.07 1.99
N LYS A 623 3.81 22.42 1.38
CA LYS A 623 5.04 22.79 2.09
C LYS A 623 4.89 23.83 3.22
N ASP A 624 3.85 24.68 3.14
CA ASP A 624 3.60 25.79 4.07
C ASP A 624 2.47 25.49 5.09
N MET A 625 1.78 24.35 4.96
CA MET A 625 0.65 23.92 5.81
C MET A 625 0.93 22.53 6.39
N CYS A 626 1.46 22.48 7.60
CA CYS A 626 1.95 21.26 8.24
C CYS A 626 1.41 21.09 9.65
N GLN A 627 1.12 19.83 10.00
CA GLN A 627 0.65 19.39 11.30
C GLN A 627 1.60 18.32 11.86
N THR A 628 1.74 18.27 13.18
CA THR A 628 2.58 17.29 13.87
C THR A 628 1.73 16.33 14.68
N THR A 629 2.03 15.05 14.56
CA THR A 629 1.48 13.95 15.38
C THR A 629 2.63 13.26 16.08
N ASP A 630 2.58 13.22 17.41
CA ASP A 630 3.59 12.58 18.26
C ASP A 630 3.04 11.25 18.76
N MET A 631 3.89 10.22 18.75
CA MET A 631 3.63 8.88 19.30
C MET A 631 4.75 8.57 20.28
N HIS A 632 4.41 8.35 21.55
CA HIS A 632 5.40 8.05 22.59
C HIS A 632 5.73 6.56 22.57
N PHE A 633 6.97 6.17 22.83
CA PHE A 633 7.38 4.75 22.91
C PHE A 633 8.57 4.58 23.85
N ASN A 634 8.74 3.37 24.41
CA ASN A 634 9.94 3.00 25.14
C ASN A 634 10.89 2.18 24.24
N LEU A 635 12.19 2.47 24.35
CA LEU A 635 13.25 1.61 23.83
C LEU A 635 13.80 0.81 25.01
N ASP A 636 13.64 -0.50 24.97
CA ASP A 636 14.06 -1.40 26.04
C ASP A 636 14.71 -2.67 25.49
N THR A 637 16.04 -2.75 25.63
CA THR A 637 16.84 -3.92 25.19
C THR A 637 17.23 -4.86 26.32
N LYS A 638 16.74 -4.64 27.55
CA LYS A 638 17.14 -5.40 28.73
C LYS A 638 16.05 -6.36 29.15
N ALA A 639 16.45 -7.58 29.49
CA ALA A 639 15.54 -8.54 30.09
C ALA A 639 15.27 -8.23 31.58
N PRO A 640 14.09 -8.60 32.10
CA PRO A 640 13.68 -8.29 33.47
C PRO A 640 14.59 -9.02 34.48
N THR A 641 15.03 -8.33 35.53
CA THR A 641 15.83 -8.96 36.59
C THR A 641 14.97 -9.82 37.49
N VAL A 642 15.26 -11.12 37.60
CA VAL A 642 14.47 -12.08 38.40
C VAL A 642 15.23 -12.54 39.64
N THR A 643 14.55 -12.49 40.79
CA THR A 643 15.03 -13.04 42.06
C THR A 643 14.08 -14.12 42.58
N ILE A 644 14.64 -15.17 43.18
CA ILE A 644 13.90 -16.35 43.66
C ILE A 644 14.22 -16.59 45.14
N SER A 645 13.20 -16.72 46.00
CA SER A 645 13.36 -17.00 47.42
C SER A 645 13.77 -18.46 47.71
N GLU A 646 14.09 -18.80 48.95
CA GLU A 646 14.08 -20.22 49.36
C GLU A 646 12.63 -20.72 49.48
N PRO A 647 12.36 -22.03 49.28
CA PRO A 647 11.05 -22.60 49.56
C PRO A 647 10.78 -22.55 51.06
N ASP A 648 9.56 -22.21 51.43
CA ASP A 648 9.10 -22.29 52.80
C ASP A 648 8.81 -23.75 53.23
N LYS A 649 8.27 -23.93 54.43
CA LYS A 649 7.93 -25.26 54.99
C LYS A 649 6.89 -26.04 54.18
N ASP A 650 6.13 -25.36 53.33
CA ASP A 650 5.05 -25.92 52.51
C ASP A 650 5.44 -26.04 51.03
N GLY A 651 6.67 -25.67 50.67
CA GLY A 651 7.21 -25.74 49.33
C GLY A 651 6.89 -24.50 48.48
N GLU A 652 6.47 -23.39 49.10
CA GLU A 652 6.16 -22.14 48.40
C GLU A 652 7.42 -21.27 48.25
N ILE A 653 7.67 -20.77 47.04
CA ILE A 653 8.70 -19.79 46.72
C ILE A 653 8.07 -18.47 46.29
N THR A 654 8.81 -17.38 46.47
CA THR A 654 8.49 -16.06 45.92
C THR A 654 9.45 -15.77 44.77
N ILE A 655 8.87 -15.43 43.61
CA ILE A 655 9.58 -14.97 42.42
C ILE A 655 9.29 -13.49 42.28
N THR A 656 10.32 -12.65 42.26
CA THR A 656 10.19 -11.21 42.03
C THR A 656 10.96 -10.84 40.78
N ALA A 657 10.24 -10.41 39.76
CA ALA A 657 10.76 -9.86 38.51
C ALA A 657 10.69 -8.34 38.56
N HIS A 658 11.75 -7.65 38.13
CA HIS A 658 11.82 -6.21 38.07
C HIS A 658 12.40 -5.75 36.75
N ASP A 659 11.74 -4.78 36.12
CA ASP A 659 12.18 -4.13 34.91
C ASP A 659 12.06 -2.60 35.06
N GLU A 660 12.93 -1.83 34.41
CA GLU A 660 12.95 -0.36 34.52
C GLU A 660 11.94 0.32 33.58
N LEU A 661 11.60 -0.31 32.46
CA LEU A 661 10.87 0.33 31.35
C LEU A 661 9.65 -0.46 30.89
N SER A 662 9.62 -1.78 31.07
CA SER A 662 8.60 -2.66 30.49
C SER A 662 7.85 -3.50 31.53
N GLU A 663 6.56 -3.77 31.29
CA GLU A 663 5.80 -4.75 32.07
C GLU A 663 6.18 -6.19 31.69
N THR A 664 5.98 -7.17 32.58
CA THR A 664 6.10 -8.58 32.22
C THR A 664 4.85 -9.05 31.49
N LEU A 665 4.99 -9.75 30.36
CA LEU A 665 3.85 -10.13 29.50
C LEU A 665 3.00 -11.28 30.05
N SER A 666 3.55 -12.11 30.93
CA SER A 666 2.89 -13.31 31.41
C SER A 666 3.30 -13.66 32.83
N GLU A 667 2.61 -14.63 33.43
CA GLU A 667 3.11 -15.27 34.64
C GLU A 667 4.47 -15.93 34.37
N PRO A 668 5.35 -16.06 35.38
CA PRO A 668 6.61 -16.76 35.23
C PRO A 668 6.43 -18.23 34.83
N GLY A 669 7.17 -18.66 33.81
CA GLY A 669 7.31 -20.06 33.45
C GLY A 669 8.22 -20.77 34.45
N VAL A 670 7.65 -21.57 35.36
CA VAL A 670 8.41 -22.24 36.43
C VAL A 670 8.58 -23.73 36.14
N ARG A 671 9.82 -24.22 36.02
CA ARG A 671 10.17 -25.64 35.91
C ARG A 671 10.93 -26.10 37.15
N VAL A 672 10.59 -27.26 37.69
CA VAL A 672 11.18 -27.77 38.93
C VAL A 672 11.97 -29.04 38.66
N ASN A 673 13.12 -29.18 39.32
CA ASN A 673 14.02 -30.33 39.29
C ASN A 673 14.43 -30.75 37.86
N GLY A 674 14.47 -29.77 36.94
CA GLY A 674 14.85 -30.01 35.55
C GLY A 674 13.79 -30.75 34.74
N ASN A 675 12.52 -30.75 35.15
CA ASN A 675 11.41 -31.25 34.34
C ASN A 675 11.12 -30.31 33.15
N SER A 676 10.60 -30.87 32.05
CA SER A 676 10.16 -30.12 30.88
C SER A 676 8.86 -29.35 31.13
N ASP A 677 8.02 -29.86 32.03
CA ASP A 677 6.68 -29.32 32.27
C ASP A 677 6.75 -28.10 33.18
N TYR A 678 6.01 -27.05 32.79
CA TYR A 678 5.81 -25.87 33.62
C TYR A 678 4.81 -26.16 34.74
N ILE A 679 5.11 -25.68 35.94
CA ILE A 679 4.15 -25.58 37.03
C ILE A 679 3.24 -24.40 36.73
N LYS A 680 1.93 -24.62 36.89
CA LYS A 680 0.94 -23.56 36.74
C LYS A 680 1.12 -22.51 37.84
N VAL A 681 1.33 -21.27 37.44
CA VAL A 681 1.25 -20.09 38.32
C VAL A 681 -0.15 -19.49 38.14
N ASP A 682 -0.89 -19.28 39.23
CA ASP A 682 -2.21 -18.64 39.16
C ASP A 682 -2.04 -17.11 39.31
N GLU A 683 -2.60 -16.31 38.41
CA GLU A 683 -2.52 -14.84 38.41
C GLU A 683 -2.89 -14.19 39.76
N LYS A 684 -3.86 -14.77 40.49
CA LYS A 684 -4.27 -14.28 41.82
C LYS A 684 -3.14 -14.30 42.87
N ASP A 685 -2.13 -15.12 42.64
CA ASP A 685 -0.97 -15.30 43.53
C ASP A 685 0.21 -14.41 43.08
N CYS A 686 0.01 -13.60 42.05
CA CYS A 686 0.88 -12.53 41.60
C CYS A 686 0.37 -11.16 42.05
N SER A 687 1.30 -10.21 42.18
CA SER A 687 1.02 -8.80 42.46
C SER A 687 2.01 -7.93 41.71
N GLU A 688 1.53 -6.79 41.23
CA GLU A 688 2.33 -5.85 40.43
C GLU A 688 2.34 -4.47 41.06
N THR A 689 3.49 -3.81 40.98
CA THR A 689 3.67 -2.41 41.39
C THR A 689 4.41 -1.64 40.30
N HIS A 690 3.92 -0.44 39.99
CA HIS A 690 4.54 0.49 39.06
C HIS A 690 4.92 1.77 39.82
N ASP A 691 6.22 2.07 39.86
CA ASP A 691 6.74 3.31 40.45
C ASP A 691 7.82 3.96 39.57
N ALA A 692 8.49 5.01 40.08
CA ALA A 692 9.52 5.73 39.32
C ALA A 692 10.77 4.90 38.99
N ASN A 693 10.94 3.72 39.60
CA ASN A 693 12.02 2.78 39.32
C ASN A 693 11.60 1.71 38.31
N GLY A 694 10.34 1.69 37.85
CA GLY A 694 9.84 0.76 36.84
C GLY A 694 8.77 -0.19 37.36
N TYR A 695 8.73 -1.38 36.78
CA TYR A 695 7.73 -2.41 37.00
C TYR A 695 8.29 -3.52 37.86
N THR A 696 7.54 -3.93 38.89
CA THR A 696 7.90 -5.09 39.71
C THR A 696 6.71 -6.03 39.80
N ARG A 697 6.90 -7.27 39.36
CA ARG A 697 5.94 -8.37 39.52
C ARG A 697 6.45 -9.37 40.54
N THR A 698 5.64 -9.65 41.55
CA THR A 698 5.94 -10.65 42.58
C THR A 698 4.89 -11.73 42.61
N CYS A 699 5.30 -12.97 42.34
CA CYS A 699 4.44 -14.15 42.30
C CYS A 699 4.84 -15.18 43.36
N LYS A 700 3.85 -15.79 43.99
CA LYS A 700 4.03 -16.94 44.89
C LYS A 700 3.73 -18.23 44.15
N VAL A 701 4.66 -19.19 44.21
CA VAL A 701 4.55 -20.44 43.45
C VAL A 701 4.87 -21.61 44.36
N ASN A 702 3.98 -22.60 44.43
CA ASN A 702 4.25 -23.83 45.15
C ASN A 702 5.01 -24.82 44.25
N VAL A 703 6.29 -25.02 44.54
CA VAL A 703 7.19 -25.93 43.81
C VAL A 703 7.23 -27.34 44.42
N GLY A 704 6.54 -27.57 45.53
CA GLY A 704 6.52 -28.82 46.26
C GLY A 704 7.71 -29.00 47.21
N LYS A 705 7.52 -29.84 48.24
CA LYS A 705 8.49 -30.05 49.34
C LYS A 705 9.78 -30.74 48.91
N ASP A 706 9.75 -31.43 47.77
CA ASP A 706 10.89 -32.17 47.20
C ASP A 706 11.62 -31.36 46.10
N ALA A 707 11.35 -30.05 45.99
CA ALA A 707 12.05 -29.18 45.06
C ALA A 707 13.49 -28.93 45.54
N TYR A 708 14.45 -29.21 44.66
CA TYR A 708 15.88 -28.99 44.87
C TYR A 708 16.44 -27.94 43.92
N TYR A 709 15.78 -27.75 42.77
CA TYR A 709 16.17 -26.85 41.72
C TYR A 709 14.92 -26.27 41.07
N VAL A 710 14.97 -25.00 40.71
CA VAL A 710 13.94 -24.36 39.90
C VAL A 710 14.58 -23.57 38.77
N ASN A 711 13.92 -23.55 37.62
CA ASN A 711 14.22 -22.70 36.49
C ASN A 711 13.00 -21.82 36.24
N VAL A 712 13.23 -20.53 36.04
CA VAL A 712 12.20 -19.52 35.86
C VAL A 712 12.50 -18.77 34.57
N SER A 713 11.56 -18.78 33.63
CA SER A 713 11.61 -17.98 32.40
C SER A 713 10.49 -16.94 32.39
N LEU A 714 10.80 -15.73 31.92
CA LEU A 714 9.89 -14.58 31.85
C LEU A 714 10.27 -13.71 30.64
N HIS A 715 9.27 -13.09 30.02
CA HIS A 715 9.46 -12.07 28.99
C HIS A 715 8.85 -10.74 29.48
N ASP A 716 9.48 -9.64 29.11
CA ASP A 716 8.92 -8.30 29.25
C ASP A 716 8.16 -7.86 27.99
N GLY A 717 7.65 -6.62 27.99
CA GLY A 717 6.96 -5.98 26.87
C GLY A 717 7.80 -5.84 25.60
N GLY A 718 9.13 -5.83 25.70
CA GLY A 718 10.07 -5.87 24.59
C GLY A 718 10.40 -7.28 24.11
N PHE A 719 9.74 -8.31 24.67
CA PHE A 719 10.05 -9.73 24.47
C PHE A 719 11.48 -10.13 24.86
N ASN A 720 12.16 -9.33 25.68
CA ASN A 720 13.46 -9.68 26.23
C ASN A 720 13.29 -10.81 27.26
N GLU A 721 13.94 -11.94 27.03
CA GLU A 721 13.80 -13.13 27.89
C GLU A 721 14.82 -13.14 29.03
N THR A 722 14.33 -13.29 30.27
CA THR A 722 15.16 -13.75 31.38
C THR A 722 14.90 -15.22 31.65
N ASN A 723 15.97 -16.01 31.57
CA ASN A 723 15.97 -17.41 31.96
C ASN A 723 16.96 -17.62 33.12
N THR A 724 16.45 -17.70 34.35
CA THR A 724 17.27 -17.84 35.56
C THR A 724 16.97 -19.14 36.29
N SER A 725 17.86 -19.54 37.18
CA SER A 725 17.64 -20.73 37.98
C SER A 725 18.15 -20.58 39.40
N LYS A 726 17.56 -21.34 40.31
CA LYS A 726 17.98 -21.39 41.69
C LYS A 726 18.05 -22.82 42.19
N VAL A 727 19.19 -23.15 42.77
CA VAL A 727 19.40 -24.37 43.54
C VAL A 727 19.02 -24.08 45.00
N PHE A 728 18.08 -24.85 45.54
CA PHE A 728 17.63 -24.68 46.92
C PHE A 728 18.56 -25.41 47.90
N LYS A 729 18.58 -24.95 49.16
CA LYS A 729 19.43 -25.54 50.21
C LYS A 729 19.20 -27.04 50.42
N GLY A 730 17.99 -27.52 50.14
CA GLY A 730 17.65 -28.95 50.21
C GLY A 730 18.46 -29.83 49.24
N PHE A 731 19.00 -29.27 48.14
CA PHE A 731 19.75 -30.01 47.12
C PHE A 731 21.03 -30.67 47.64
N ALA A 732 21.62 -30.07 48.69
CA ALA A 732 22.76 -30.65 49.40
C ALA A 732 22.52 -32.10 49.85
N ASN A 733 21.25 -32.50 50.04
CA ASN A 733 20.87 -33.85 50.42
C ASN A 733 20.83 -34.84 49.22
N LYS A 734 20.42 -34.39 48.02
CA LYS A 734 20.35 -35.24 46.80
C LYS A 734 21.72 -35.40 46.13
N LYS A 735 22.60 -34.39 46.26
CA LYS A 735 24.02 -34.37 45.83
C LYS A 735 24.27 -34.44 44.31
N ILE A 736 23.47 -35.17 43.51
CA ILE A 736 23.50 -35.23 42.05
C ILE A 736 22.05 -35.21 41.51
N LEU A 737 21.77 -34.38 40.51
CA LEU A 737 20.49 -34.32 39.80
C LEU A 737 20.75 -34.51 38.30
N ILE A 738 20.07 -35.45 37.66
CA ILE A 738 20.03 -35.57 36.19
C ILE A 738 18.81 -34.78 35.70
N ASN A 739 19.01 -33.85 34.77
CA ASN A 739 17.92 -33.06 34.19
C ASN A 739 17.01 -33.96 33.35
N ASN A 740 15.70 -33.69 33.33
CA ASN A 740 14.69 -34.42 32.56
C ASN A 740 14.65 -35.94 32.82
N GLU A 741 15.11 -36.42 33.99
CA GLU A 741 15.23 -37.85 34.30
C GLU A 741 13.96 -38.68 34.01
N VAL A 742 12.77 -38.10 34.19
CA VAL A 742 11.49 -38.76 33.90
C VAL A 742 11.31 -39.05 32.41
N ASN A 743 11.58 -38.05 31.55
CA ASN A 743 11.45 -38.18 30.10
C ASN A 743 12.59 -39.02 29.50
N LEU A 744 13.74 -39.08 30.18
CA LEU A 744 14.87 -39.89 29.75
C LEU A 744 14.70 -41.39 30.05
N LYS A 745 13.64 -41.82 30.75
CA LYS A 745 13.41 -43.24 31.08
C LYS A 745 12.94 -44.07 29.89
N ASN A 746 12.18 -43.49 28.96
CA ASN A 746 11.75 -44.13 27.71
C ASN A 746 11.91 -43.11 26.57
N ILE A 747 12.78 -43.40 25.62
CA ILE A 747 13.21 -42.44 24.59
C ILE A 747 13.10 -43.05 23.20
N GLY A 748 12.75 -42.25 22.20
CA GLY A 748 12.66 -42.64 20.80
C GLY A 748 13.74 -42.01 19.92
N ILE A 749 13.68 -42.24 18.61
CA ILE A 749 14.62 -41.73 17.59
C ILE A 749 14.74 -40.20 17.64
N LYS A 750 13.65 -39.49 17.93
CA LYS A 750 13.62 -38.02 18.01
C LYS A 750 14.40 -37.45 19.21
N ASP A 751 14.62 -38.25 20.25
CA ASP A 751 15.23 -37.84 21.51
C ASP A 751 16.75 -38.10 21.53
N VAL A 752 17.29 -38.62 20.43
CA VAL A 752 18.69 -39.08 20.32
C VAL A 752 19.35 -38.53 19.06
N THR A 753 20.68 -38.41 19.10
CA THR A 753 21.47 -38.07 17.91
C THR A 753 21.93 -39.35 17.21
N ALA A 754 21.59 -39.50 15.93
CA ALA A 754 22.05 -40.61 15.09
C ALA A 754 23.24 -40.19 14.20
N LYS A 755 24.31 -40.99 14.18
CA LYS A 755 25.43 -40.83 13.24
C LYS A 755 25.68 -42.15 12.50
N LYS A 756 25.92 -42.05 11.18
CA LYS A 756 26.29 -43.20 10.35
C LYS A 756 27.77 -43.52 10.49
N ASP A 757 28.07 -44.74 10.89
CA ASP A 757 29.42 -45.30 10.90
C ASP A 757 29.42 -46.60 10.10
N ASN A 758 30.11 -46.63 8.96
CA ASN A 758 30.12 -47.73 8.00
C ASN A 758 28.73 -48.25 7.57
N GLY A 759 27.76 -47.33 7.47
CA GLY A 759 26.39 -47.64 7.04
C GLY A 759 25.48 -48.20 8.14
N VAL A 760 25.95 -48.26 9.39
CA VAL A 760 25.14 -48.61 10.57
C VAL A 760 24.89 -47.35 11.39
N ASP A 761 23.65 -47.14 11.84
CA ASP A 761 23.30 -46.01 12.68
C ASP A 761 23.79 -46.26 14.12
N LYS A 762 24.54 -45.29 14.66
CA LYS A 762 24.95 -45.24 16.07
C LYS A 762 24.20 -44.11 16.75
N TYR A 763 23.55 -44.43 17.86
CA TYR A 763 22.74 -43.49 18.62
C TYR A 763 23.46 -43.02 19.87
N SER A 764 23.27 -41.76 20.21
CA SER A 764 23.76 -41.19 21.45
C SER A 764 22.76 -40.18 22.01
N ILE A 765 22.63 -40.13 23.33
CA ILE A 765 21.81 -39.15 24.03
C ILE A 765 22.69 -38.16 24.79
N GLU A 766 22.29 -36.90 24.81
CA GLU A 766 22.93 -35.89 25.64
C GLU A 766 22.31 -35.88 27.03
N ILE A 767 23.15 -36.06 28.04
CA ILE A 767 22.76 -36.02 29.44
C ILE A 767 23.36 -34.78 30.07
N SER A 768 22.54 -33.99 30.74
CA SER A 768 22.96 -32.87 31.56
C SER A 768 22.38 -32.97 32.96
N GLY A 769 22.98 -32.24 33.89
CA GLY A 769 22.52 -32.26 35.27
C GLY A 769 23.33 -31.33 36.15
N ARG A 770 23.07 -31.41 37.45
CA ARG A 770 23.72 -30.60 38.48
C ARG A 770 24.29 -31.45 39.60
N ILE A 771 25.30 -30.94 40.28
CA ILE A 771 25.89 -31.49 41.49
C ILE A 771 25.85 -30.45 42.62
N ALA A 772 25.66 -30.90 43.85
CA ALA A 772 25.56 -29.99 44.99
C ALA A 772 26.89 -29.29 45.30
N ASP A 773 26.83 -28.10 45.91
CA ASP A 773 28.01 -27.34 46.34
C ASP A 773 28.96 -28.18 47.19
N GLY A 774 30.24 -28.21 46.77
CA GLY A 774 31.30 -29.01 47.40
C GLY A 774 31.46 -30.42 46.84
N CYS A 775 30.59 -30.87 45.92
CA CYS A 775 30.86 -32.05 45.10
C CYS A 775 31.89 -31.72 44.01
N LYS A 776 32.84 -32.63 43.73
CA LYS A 776 33.89 -32.50 42.70
C LYS A 776 34.16 -33.85 42.03
N ASP A 777 35.05 -33.90 41.04
CA ASP A 777 35.44 -35.13 40.32
C ASP A 777 34.25 -35.86 39.67
N VAL A 778 33.42 -35.16 38.89
CA VAL A 778 32.28 -35.78 38.19
C VAL A 778 32.77 -36.75 37.12
N LYS A 779 32.26 -37.97 37.14
CA LYS A 779 32.50 -39.01 36.14
C LYS A 779 31.18 -39.60 35.71
N ALA A 780 31.06 -39.90 34.42
CA ALA A 780 29.87 -40.55 33.88
C ALA A 780 30.25 -41.89 33.28
N TYR A 781 29.31 -42.83 33.36
CA TYR A 781 29.44 -44.17 32.84
C TYR A 781 28.17 -44.57 32.13
N VAL A 782 28.29 -45.31 31.02
CA VAL A 782 27.14 -45.92 30.35
C VAL A 782 27.35 -47.41 30.20
N GLN A 783 26.26 -48.16 30.35
CA GLN A 783 26.20 -49.58 30.09
C GLN A 783 24.97 -49.85 29.21
N SER A 784 25.21 -50.23 27.95
CA SER A 784 24.17 -50.50 26.97
C SER A 784 23.90 -52.00 26.89
N GLY A 785 22.72 -52.46 27.31
CA GLY A 785 22.39 -53.88 27.39
C GLY A 785 23.30 -54.67 28.33
N THR A 786 23.97 -55.72 27.82
CA THR A 786 24.88 -56.59 28.58
C THR A 786 26.36 -56.25 28.41
N GLU A 787 26.67 -55.14 27.75
CA GLU A 787 28.05 -54.72 27.47
C GLU A 787 28.77 -54.25 28.75
N ALA A 788 30.10 -54.11 28.66
CA ALA A 788 30.89 -53.59 29.77
C ALA A 788 30.60 -52.10 29.98
N GLU A 789 30.64 -51.66 31.23
CA GLU A 789 30.49 -50.24 31.61
C GLU A 789 31.63 -49.41 30.99
N GLU A 790 31.28 -48.38 30.21
CA GLU A 790 32.20 -47.47 29.53
C GLU A 790 32.24 -46.12 30.26
N GLU A 791 33.44 -45.60 30.57
CA GLU A 791 33.62 -44.26 31.16
C GLU A 791 33.53 -43.19 30.06
N LEU A 792 32.72 -42.17 30.30
CA LEU A 792 32.44 -41.10 29.35
C LEU A 792 33.19 -39.82 29.70
N ALA A 793 33.53 -39.05 28.68
CA ALA A 793 34.06 -37.70 28.87
C ALA A 793 32.94 -36.76 29.35
N VAL A 794 33.12 -36.18 30.53
CA VAL A 794 32.19 -35.23 31.14
C VAL A 794 32.73 -33.82 31.04
N LYS A 795 31.90 -32.90 30.56
CA LYS A 795 32.13 -31.47 30.68
C LYS A 795 31.48 -31.00 31.97
N THR A 796 32.22 -30.25 32.79
CA THR A 796 31.72 -29.67 34.03
C THR A 796 31.94 -28.17 34.01
N ASP A 797 30.92 -27.41 34.39
CA ASP A 797 30.98 -25.96 34.57
C ASP A 797 30.33 -25.60 35.91
N ASP A 798 31.16 -25.20 36.88
CA ASP A 798 30.79 -25.06 38.30
C ASP A 798 30.00 -26.25 38.87
N SER A 799 28.69 -26.08 39.06
CA SER A 799 27.77 -27.08 39.62
C SER A 799 27.04 -27.89 38.54
N GLU A 800 27.29 -27.63 37.26
CA GLU A 800 26.67 -28.29 36.12
C GLU A 800 27.59 -29.34 35.50
N PHE A 801 26.99 -30.39 34.95
CA PHE A 801 27.68 -31.34 34.12
C PHE A 801 26.88 -31.65 32.85
N SER A 802 27.58 -31.96 31.77
CA SER A 802 27.00 -32.53 30.57
C SER A 802 27.95 -33.55 29.92
N PHE A 803 27.37 -34.56 29.28
CA PHE A 803 28.10 -35.55 28.51
C PHE A 803 27.17 -36.22 27.48
N THR A 804 27.78 -36.83 26.47
CA THR A 804 27.06 -37.61 25.47
C THR A 804 27.23 -39.09 25.78
N ALA A 805 26.13 -39.79 26.01
CA ALA A 805 26.10 -41.22 26.28
C ALA A 805 25.74 -42.00 25.00
N PRO A 806 26.63 -42.85 24.45
CA PRO A 806 26.27 -43.79 23.41
C PRO A 806 25.27 -44.82 23.95
N ILE A 807 24.19 -45.06 23.21
CA ILE A 807 23.10 -45.95 23.61
C ILE A 807 22.74 -46.90 22.47
N LYS A 808 22.11 -48.01 22.83
CA LYS A 808 21.59 -49.02 21.89
C LYS A 808 20.13 -49.30 22.19
N SER A 809 19.45 -49.86 21.18
CA SER A 809 18.06 -50.31 21.33
C SER A 809 17.89 -51.23 22.54
N GLY A 810 16.85 -51.00 23.32
CA GLY A 810 16.60 -51.64 24.61
C GLY A 810 17.15 -50.87 25.82
N ALA A 811 17.38 -51.58 26.93
CA ALA A 811 17.76 -50.96 28.20
C ALA A 811 19.23 -50.52 28.24
N ASN A 812 19.46 -49.28 28.67
CA ASN A 812 20.76 -48.68 28.92
C ASN A 812 20.78 -48.12 30.35
N THR A 813 21.88 -48.29 31.05
CA THR A 813 22.10 -47.76 32.40
C THR A 813 23.19 -46.72 32.35
N ILE A 814 22.86 -45.49 32.72
CA ILE A 814 23.78 -44.35 32.79
C ILE A 814 24.00 -44.01 34.26
N LYS A 815 25.25 -43.96 34.70
CA LYS A 815 25.62 -43.60 36.08
C LYS A 815 26.44 -42.33 36.08
N VAL A 816 26.07 -41.38 36.93
CA VAL A 816 26.86 -40.19 37.22
C VAL A 816 27.41 -40.32 38.62
N LYS A 817 28.74 -40.24 38.75
CA LYS A 817 29.45 -40.31 40.03
C LYS A 817 30.09 -38.96 40.32
N ALA A 818 30.04 -38.52 41.56
CA ALA A 818 30.78 -37.35 42.04
C ALA A 818 31.30 -37.61 43.45
N LYS A 819 32.40 -36.96 43.85
CA LYS A 819 32.88 -37.00 45.25
C LYS A 819 32.27 -35.84 46.01
N GLY A 820 31.56 -36.14 47.10
CA GLY A 820 31.04 -35.13 48.02
C GLY A 820 32.14 -34.40 48.79
N SER A 821 31.75 -33.37 49.55
CA SER A 821 32.65 -32.58 50.40
C SER A 821 33.33 -33.38 51.53
N ASP A 822 32.80 -34.56 51.87
CA ASP A 822 33.38 -35.55 52.77
C ASP A 822 34.33 -36.55 52.06
N ASN A 823 34.64 -36.29 50.79
CA ASN A 823 35.45 -37.10 49.89
C ASN A 823 34.89 -38.50 49.61
N LYS A 824 33.59 -38.75 49.93
CA LYS A 824 32.90 -40.00 49.61
C LYS A 824 32.23 -39.91 48.25
N GLU A 825 32.27 -41.02 47.52
CA GLU A 825 31.61 -41.14 46.23
C GLU A 825 30.07 -41.19 46.39
N VAL A 826 29.39 -40.46 45.52
CA VAL A 826 27.94 -40.42 45.39
C VAL A 826 27.62 -40.81 43.96
N VAL A 827 26.60 -41.66 43.77
CA VAL A 827 26.24 -42.22 42.47
C VAL A 827 24.76 -41.99 42.23
N GLU A 828 24.41 -41.37 41.11
CA GLU A 828 23.05 -41.31 40.58
C GLU A 828 22.95 -42.21 39.35
N THR A 829 21.87 -42.98 39.22
CA THR A 829 21.69 -43.95 38.13
C THR A 829 20.40 -43.67 37.37
N LEU A 830 20.51 -43.36 36.09
CA LEU A 830 19.42 -43.28 35.14
C LEU A 830 19.35 -44.59 34.35
N VAL A 831 18.20 -45.26 34.39
CA VAL A 831 17.89 -46.38 33.49
C VAL A 831 17.00 -45.85 32.38
N THR A 832 17.47 -45.93 31.14
CA THR A 832 16.78 -45.48 29.93
C THR A 832 16.51 -46.66 29.00
N ASN A 833 15.29 -46.76 28.47
CA ASN A 833 14.93 -47.74 27.45
C ASN A 833 14.80 -47.01 26.10
N PHE A 834 15.68 -47.32 25.16
CA PHE A 834 15.71 -46.66 23.85
C PHE A 834 15.02 -47.54 22.80
N ASP A 835 14.10 -46.91 22.07
CA ASP A 835 13.38 -47.53 20.97
C ASP A 835 13.82 -46.96 19.62
N GLU A 836 14.57 -47.75 18.85
CA GLU A 836 15.13 -47.33 17.57
C GLU A 836 14.19 -47.51 16.37
N ASN A 837 13.00 -48.10 16.55
CA ASN A 837 12.09 -48.42 15.45
C ASN A 837 10.82 -47.59 15.57
N ALA A 838 10.51 -46.81 14.52
CA ALA A 838 9.21 -46.18 14.40
C ALA A 838 8.18 -47.21 13.89
N PRO A 839 6.89 -47.06 14.26
CA PRO A 839 5.85 -47.92 13.74
C PRO A 839 5.72 -47.74 12.21
N THR A 840 5.36 -48.80 11.51
CA THR A 840 5.18 -48.77 10.04
C THR A 840 3.71 -48.77 9.68
N ILE A 841 3.32 -47.90 8.74
CA ILE A 841 1.95 -47.83 8.20
C ILE A 841 1.97 -48.41 6.79
N LYS A 842 1.12 -49.41 6.53
CA LYS A 842 0.93 -49.98 5.20
C LYS A 842 -0.53 -49.94 4.80
N LEU A 843 -0.85 -49.26 3.70
CA LEU A 843 -2.20 -49.21 3.16
C LEU A 843 -2.54 -50.48 2.39
N THR A 844 -3.76 -50.98 2.54
CA THR A 844 -4.26 -52.19 1.88
C THR A 844 -5.31 -51.93 0.81
N ASN A 845 -5.87 -50.71 0.76
CA ASN A 845 -6.90 -50.32 -0.22
C ASN A 845 -6.50 -49.09 -1.08
N ALA A 846 -5.23 -48.71 -1.08
CA ALA A 846 -4.71 -47.64 -1.91
C ALA A 846 -4.34 -48.15 -3.32
N ASP A 847 -4.40 -47.25 -4.31
CA ASP A 847 -3.94 -47.51 -5.68
C ASP A 847 -2.40 -47.54 -5.78
N SER A 848 -1.87 -47.74 -7.00
CA SER A 848 -0.43 -47.77 -7.26
C SER A 848 0.31 -46.48 -6.92
N ASN A 849 -0.40 -45.36 -6.77
CA ASN A 849 0.13 -44.06 -6.39
C ASN A 849 -0.05 -43.76 -4.89
N GLY A 850 -0.58 -44.72 -4.12
CA GLY A 850 -0.84 -44.56 -2.69
C GLY A 850 -2.11 -43.78 -2.36
N ASN A 851 -3.02 -43.59 -3.32
CA ASN A 851 -4.26 -42.84 -3.13
C ASN A 851 -5.47 -43.74 -2.87
N VAL A 852 -6.49 -43.22 -2.19
CA VAL A 852 -7.78 -43.89 -1.94
C VAL A 852 -8.91 -43.13 -2.63
N THR A 853 -10.02 -43.81 -2.93
CA THR A 853 -11.15 -43.22 -3.65
C THR A 853 -12.18 -42.61 -2.69
N ILE A 854 -12.64 -41.39 -2.99
CA ILE A 854 -13.79 -40.79 -2.31
C ILE A 854 -15.09 -41.38 -2.85
N ASP A 855 -16.00 -41.79 -1.95
CA ASP A 855 -17.33 -42.25 -2.32
C ASP A 855 -18.28 -41.11 -2.74
N GLN A 856 -19.42 -41.46 -3.33
CA GLN A 856 -20.41 -40.49 -3.84
C GLN A 856 -21.00 -39.54 -2.77
N ASN A 857 -20.80 -39.83 -1.48
CA ASN A 857 -21.27 -39.02 -0.36
C ASN A 857 -20.15 -38.14 0.22
N GLY A 858 -18.97 -38.09 -0.41
CA GLY A 858 -17.82 -37.32 0.06
C GLY A 858 -17.01 -38.01 1.16
N ALA A 859 -17.32 -39.27 1.50
CA ALA A 859 -16.60 -40.00 2.53
C ALA A 859 -15.46 -40.86 1.94
N VAL A 860 -14.41 -41.04 2.73
CA VAL A 860 -13.21 -41.81 2.38
C VAL A 860 -13.04 -42.91 3.39
N GLU A 861 -12.85 -44.13 2.92
CA GLU A 861 -12.47 -45.27 3.74
C GLU A 861 -10.99 -45.59 3.53
N VAL A 862 -10.18 -45.51 4.58
CA VAL A 862 -8.75 -45.85 4.58
C VAL A 862 -8.55 -47.15 5.33
N LYS A 863 -7.95 -48.15 4.69
CA LYS A 863 -7.64 -49.46 5.27
C LYS A 863 -6.16 -49.72 5.22
N GLY A 864 -5.65 -50.33 6.27
CA GLY A 864 -4.25 -50.65 6.34
C GLY A 864 -3.91 -51.55 7.50
N GLU A 865 -2.61 -51.70 7.70
CA GLU A 865 -1.98 -52.40 8.80
C GLU A 865 -0.94 -51.46 9.40
N VAL A 866 -0.92 -51.33 10.71
CA VAL A 866 0.16 -50.67 11.45
C VAL A 866 0.91 -51.72 12.23
N LYS A 867 2.23 -51.77 12.07
CA LYS A 867 3.10 -52.68 12.81
C LYS A 867 4.13 -51.92 13.60
N ASP A 868 4.48 -52.49 14.73
CA ASP A 868 5.59 -52.05 15.55
C ASP A 868 6.37 -53.29 16.01
N ASP A 869 7.67 -53.32 15.71
CA ASP A 869 8.54 -54.50 15.87
C ASP A 869 9.36 -54.43 17.19
N THR A 870 8.91 -53.62 18.14
CA THR A 870 9.64 -53.27 19.37
C THR A 870 9.40 -54.24 20.52
N THR A 871 10.38 -54.37 21.42
CA THR A 871 10.32 -55.24 22.61
C THR A 871 10.84 -54.49 23.84
N PRO A 872 10.06 -54.36 24.94
CA PRO A 872 8.69 -54.85 25.12
C PRO A 872 7.68 -54.06 24.26
N LYS A 873 6.65 -54.74 23.75
CA LYS A 873 5.63 -54.11 22.89
C LYS A 873 4.96 -52.94 23.60
N GLN A 874 5.12 -51.74 23.04
CA GLN A 874 4.45 -50.54 23.54
C GLN A 874 3.00 -50.45 23.01
N LYS A 875 2.19 -49.57 23.60
CA LYS A 875 0.78 -49.41 23.21
C LYS A 875 0.70 -48.57 21.94
N LEU A 876 0.60 -49.25 20.81
CA LEU A 876 0.42 -48.63 19.50
C LEU A 876 -0.91 -47.86 19.41
N THR A 877 -0.84 -46.62 18.96
CA THR A 877 -1.98 -45.76 18.66
C THR A 877 -1.90 -45.30 17.20
N LEU A 878 -3.06 -45.10 16.57
CA LEU A 878 -3.16 -44.56 15.22
C LEU A 878 -4.20 -43.45 15.25
N THR A 879 -3.93 -42.36 14.56
CA THR A 879 -4.81 -41.19 14.49
C THR A 879 -4.91 -40.73 13.04
N VAL A 880 -6.08 -40.26 12.62
CA VAL A 880 -6.29 -39.62 11.31
C VAL A 880 -6.52 -38.13 11.49
N LYS A 881 -5.84 -37.32 10.69
CA LYS A 881 -5.98 -35.86 10.65
C LYS A 881 -6.50 -35.40 9.30
N TYR A 882 -7.52 -34.54 9.28
CA TYR A 882 -8.13 -34.01 8.07
C TYR A 882 -8.97 -32.75 8.34
N SER A 883 -9.21 -31.92 7.32
CA SER A 883 -10.14 -30.80 7.45
C SER A 883 -11.58 -31.24 7.17
N LYS A 884 -12.52 -30.81 8.02
CA LYS A 884 -13.94 -31.13 7.96
C LYS A 884 -14.76 -29.84 7.92
N ASP A 885 -15.83 -29.85 7.12
CA ASP A 885 -16.78 -28.74 7.07
C ASP A 885 -17.90 -28.96 8.10
N GLU A 886 -18.16 -27.97 8.95
CA GLU A 886 -19.27 -27.95 9.90
C GLU A 886 -20.14 -26.70 9.69
N VAL A 887 -21.45 -26.84 9.87
CA VAL A 887 -22.39 -25.72 9.74
C VAL A 887 -22.67 -25.14 11.12
N VAL A 888 -22.06 -23.99 11.41
CA VAL A 888 -22.26 -23.26 12.67
C VAL A 888 -23.02 -21.97 12.34
N GLY A 889 -24.23 -21.80 12.88
CA GLY A 889 -25.04 -20.59 12.65
C GLY A 889 -25.57 -20.40 11.22
N GLY A 890 -25.46 -21.41 10.34
CA GLY A 890 -25.88 -21.33 8.93
C GLY A 890 -24.73 -21.05 7.95
N GLU A 891 -23.50 -20.86 8.44
CA GLU A 891 -22.29 -20.73 7.65
C GLU A 891 -21.46 -22.00 7.74
N VAL A 892 -20.79 -22.37 6.64
CA VAL A 892 -19.88 -23.52 6.59
C VAL A 892 -18.50 -23.04 7.07
N GLN A 893 -18.04 -23.58 8.20
CA GLN A 893 -16.69 -23.37 8.71
C GLN A 893 -15.88 -24.66 8.51
N THR A 894 -14.63 -24.51 8.07
CA THR A 894 -13.72 -25.65 7.90
C THR A 894 -12.78 -25.72 9.10
N GLU A 895 -12.86 -26.80 9.87
CA GLU A 895 -11.98 -27.05 11.03
C GLU A 895 -10.97 -28.16 10.74
N GLN A 896 -9.84 -28.14 11.45
CA GLN A 896 -8.90 -29.26 11.47
C GLN A 896 -9.36 -30.27 12.52
N VAL A 897 -9.57 -31.52 12.10
CA VAL A 897 -10.06 -32.60 12.95
C VAL A 897 -8.98 -33.66 13.10
N GLU A 898 -8.80 -34.13 14.32
CA GLU A 898 -7.90 -35.22 14.69
C GLU A 898 -8.69 -36.31 15.43
N GLU A 899 -8.80 -37.50 14.84
CA GLU A 899 -9.62 -38.60 15.37
C GLU A 899 -8.79 -39.87 15.61
N PRO A 900 -8.89 -40.50 16.80
CA PRO A 900 -8.23 -41.77 17.06
C PRO A 900 -8.84 -42.90 16.22
N VAL A 901 -7.99 -43.77 15.68
CA VAL A 901 -8.37 -44.92 14.87
C VAL A 901 -8.20 -46.19 15.69
N ASN A 902 -9.26 -47.01 15.76
CA ASN A 902 -9.20 -48.31 16.40
C ASN A 902 -8.33 -49.28 15.58
N VAL A 903 -7.23 -49.73 16.16
CA VAL A 903 -6.35 -50.75 15.60
C VAL A 903 -6.68 -52.11 16.23
N ALA A 904 -6.91 -53.13 15.41
CA ALA A 904 -7.19 -54.47 15.86
C ALA A 904 -5.94 -55.14 16.47
N THR A 905 -6.12 -56.24 17.20
CA THR A 905 -5.02 -56.96 17.87
C THR A 905 -3.98 -57.53 16.92
N ASP A 906 -4.30 -57.67 15.62
CA ASP A 906 -3.38 -58.10 14.57
C ASP A 906 -2.70 -56.93 13.84
N GLY A 907 -2.95 -55.69 14.25
CA GLY A 907 -2.40 -54.47 13.63
C GLY A 907 -3.24 -53.91 12.49
N SER A 908 -4.31 -54.58 12.07
CA SER A 908 -5.19 -54.07 11.01
C SER A 908 -6.05 -52.89 11.48
N PHE A 909 -6.32 -51.93 10.60
CA PHE A 909 -7.24 -50.82 10.86
C PHE A 909 -8.13 -50.52 9.66
N THR A 910 -9.28 -49.92 9.96
CA THR A 910 -10.15 -49.30 8.98
C THR A 910 -10.72 -48.04 9.59
N VAL A 911 -10.56 -46.92 8.91
CA VAL A 911 -11.15 -45.64 9.32
C VAL A 911 -11.94 -45.05 8.17
N LYS A 912 -13.13 -44.52 8.47
CA LYS A 912 -13.96 -43.83 7.50
C LYS A 912 -14.16 -42.38 7.96
N VAL A 913 -13.74 -41.44 7.13
CA VAL A 913 -13.79 -39.98 7.39
C VAL A 913 -14.54 -39.26 6.29
N THR A 914 -15.08 -38.07 6.58
CA THR A 914 -15.77 -37.23 5.59
C THR A 914 -15.06 -35.88 5.48
N PRO A 915 -14.02 -35.77 4.64
CA PRO A 915 -13.24 -34.55 4.53
C PRO A 915 -13.95 -33.46 3.72
N SER A 916 -13.73 -32.21 4.14
CA SER A 916 -14.19 -30.97 3.47
C SER A 916 -13.98 -31.01 1.97
N ALA A 917 -14.83 -30.34 1.20
CA ALA A 917 -14.75 -30.32 -0.26
C ALA A 917 -13.39 -29.81 -0.79
N SER A 918 -12.70 -28.96 -0.04
CA SER A 918 -11.37 -28.42 -0.38
C SER A 918 -10.18 -29.28 0.07
N THR A 919 -10.41 -30.41 0.74
CA THR A 919 -9.35 -31.31 1.23
C THR A 919 -8.97 -32.35 0.16
N TYR A 920 -7.67 -32.53 -0.11
CA TYR A 920 -7.15 -33.42 -1.16
C TYR A 920 -6.44 -34.69 -0.64
N SER A 921 -6.20 -34.77 0.66
CA SER A 921 -5.58 -35.92 1.33
C SER A 921 -5.97 -35.97 2.80
N VAL A 922 -5.84 -37.14 3.43
CA VAL A 922 -5.80 -37.27 4.90
C VAL A 922 -4.41 -37.66 5.37
N THR A 923 -4.10 -37.37 6.62
CA THR A 923 -2.82 -37.72 7.24
C THR A 923 -3.04 -38.77 8.32
N LEU A 924 -2.39 -39.93 8.19
CA LEU A 924 -2.34 -40.94 9.23
C LEU A 924 -1.10 -40.75 10.09
N VAL A 925 -1.25 -40.79 11.42
CA VAL A 925 -0.16 -40.71 12.38
C VAL A 925 -0.21 -41.91 13.31
N ALA A 926 0.72 -42.83 13.13
CA ALA A 926 0.94 -43.95 14.05
C ALA A 926 1.95 -43.54 15.12
N SER A 927 1.71 -43.89 16.38
CA SER A 927 2.60 -43.63 17.51
C SER A 927 2.67 -44.85 18.41
N ASP A 928 3.88 -45.27 18.77
CA ASP A 928 4.12 -46.34 19.76
C ASP A 928 4.24 -45.80 21.19
N GLY A 929 4.23 -44.46 21.37
CA GLY A 929 4.42 -43.78 22.64
C GLY A 929 5.71 -42.94 22.71
N VAL A 930 6.73 -43.27 21.91
CA VAL A 930 8.02 -42.55 21.86
C VAL A 930 8.45 -42.18 20.43
N ASN A 931 8.10 -42.99 19.43
CA ASN A 931 8.27 -42.72 18.00
C ASN A 931 6.93 -42.49 17.30
N THR A 932 6.97 -41.73 16.21
CA THR A 932 5.79 -41.49 15.36
C THR A 932 6.12 -41.71 13.89
N ALA A 933 5.21 -42.31 13.14
CA ALA A 933 5.26 -42.38 11.69
C ALA A 933 4.05 -41.70 11.08
N THR A 934 4.28 -40.87 10.08
CA THR A 934 3.23 -40.11 9.39
C THR A 934 3.15 -40.53 7.93
N GLN A 935 1.93 -40.82 7.46
CA GLN A 935 1.65 -41.15 6.06
C GLN A 935 0.49 -40.29 5.53
N ASN A 936 0.77 -39.47 4.52
CA ASN A 936 -0.28 -38.78 3.78
C ASN A 936 -0.92 -39.73 2.76
N VAL A 937 -2.25 -39.71 2.70
CA VAL A 937 -3.06 -40.55 1.83
C VAL A 937 -3.90 -39.62 0.94
N GLY A 938 -3.52 -39.51 -0.33
CA GLY A 938 -4.22 -38.67 -1.31
C GLY A 938 -5.54 -39.26 -1.78
N PHE A 939 -6.40 -38.43 -2.37
CA PHE A 939 -7.68 -38.85 -2.92
C PHE A 939 -7.63 -38.97 -4.45
N ALA A 940 -7.84 -40.17 -4.98
CA ALA A 940 -7.66 -40.47 -6.41
C ALA A 940 -8.56 -39.64 -7.36
N ASN A 941 -9.70 -39.14 -6.85
CA ASN A 941 -10.72 -38.40 -7.59
C ASN A 941 -10.89 -36.93 -7.15
N ARG A 942 -9.98 -36.38 -6.33
CA ARG A 942 -9.85 -34.92 -6.13
C ARG A 942 -8.46 -34.48 -6.57
N VAL A 943 -8.42 -33.66 -7.62
CA VAL A 943 -7.16 -33.16 -8.20
C VAL A 943 -6.91 -31.76 -7.66
N ILE A 944 -5.68 -31.50 -7.19
CA ILE A 944 -5.23 -30.14 -6.83
C ILE A 944 -5.34 -29.27 -8.09
N PRO A 945 -6.08 -28.14 -8.08
CA PRO A 945 -6.15 -27.23 -9.22
C PRO A 945 -4.74 -26.67 -9.49
N THR A 946 -4.14 -27.09 -10.60
CA THR A 946 -2.92 -26.47 -11.10
C THR A 946 -3.28 -25.07 -11.58
N LYS A 947 -2.85 -24.03 -10.83
CA LYS A 947 -2.73 -22.69 -11.39
C LYS A 947 -1.92 -22.77 -12.69
N PRO A 948 -2.28 -22.04 -13.77
CA PRO A 948 -1.46 -21.99 -14.97
C PRO A 948 -0.04 -21.58 -14.57
N LYS A 949 0.96 -22.43 -14.87
CA LYS A 949 2.36 -22.14 -14.58
C LYS A 949 2.76 -20.92 -15.40
N LEU A 950 3.13 -19.83 -14.74
CA LEU A 950 3.97 -18.79 -15.32
C LEU A 950 5.21 -19.45 -15.94
N TYR A 951 5.63 -18.95 -17.10
CA TYR A 951 6.87 -19.42 -17.73
C TYR A 951 8.05 -18.89 -16.91
N ASN A 952 8.56 -19.73 -16.00
CA ASN A 952 9.57 -19.34 -15.02
C ASN A 952 10.88 -18.92 -15.70
N ILE A 953 11.20 -17.63 -15.58
CA ILE A 953 12.49 -17.05 -15.93
C ILE A 953 12.98 -16.32 -14.69
N SER A 954 14.24 -16.55 -14.31
CA SER A 954 14.88 -15.83 -13.20
C SER A 954 16.19 -15.24 -13.65
N LEU A 955 16.54 -14.08 -13.10
CA LEU A 955 17.86 -13.48 -13.24
C LEU A 955 18.65 -13.70 -11.95
N SER A 956 19.94 -14.03 -12.08
CA SER A 956 20.84 -14.21 -10.94
C SER A 956 21.60 -12.94 -10.58
N ASN A 957 21.56 -11.92 -11.43
CA ASN A 957 22.25 -10.64 -11.23
C ASN A 957 21.31 -9.44 -11.41
N ALA A 958 20.02 -9.62 -11.16
CA ALA A 958 19.03 -8.55 -11.08
C ALA A 958 17.92 -8.95 -10.11
N ASN A 959 17.34 -7.97 -9.41
CA ASN A 959 16.27 -8.19 -8.43
C ASN A 959 14.91 -8.10 -9.13
N GLY A 960 14.05 -9.09 -8.93
CA GLY A 960 12.68 -9.07 -9.46
C GLY A 960 11.81 -8.11 -8.67
N LEU A 961 11.18 -7.15 -9.36
CA LEU A 961 10.11 -6.32 -8.81
C LEU A 961 8.76 -7.02 -8.95
N GLU A 962 8.50 -7.51 -10.15
CA GLU A 962 7.30 -8.27 -10.52
C GLU A 962 7.69 -9.34 -11.56
N SER A 963 6.68 -9.97 -12.18
CA SER A 963 6.92 -10.86 -13.32
C SER A 963 7.55 -10.08 -14.48
N TYR A 964 8.82 -10.36 -14.75
CA TYR A 964 9.60 -9.79 -15.86
C TYR A 964 9.96 -8.29 -15.77
N ASN A 965 9.93 -7.72 -14.56
CA ASN A 965 10.46 -6.39 -14.26
C ASN A 965 11.65 -6.53 -13.31
N TRP A 966 12.79 -5.93 -13.65
CA TRP A 966 14.02 -6.15 -12.91
C TRP A 966 14.78 -4.85 -12.57
N ILE A 967 15.23 -4.75 -11.32
CA ILE A 967 16.22 -3.75 -10.90
C ILE A 967 17.61 -4.29 -11.15
N VAL A 968 18.42 -3.53 -11.88
CA VAL A 968 19.80 -3.88 -12.20
C VAL A 968 20.75 -3.31 -11.14
N PRO A 969 21.35 -4.15 -10.28
CA PRO A 969 22.17 -3.67 -9.17
C PRO A 969 23.55 -3.15 -9.59
N GLY A 970 24.13 -2.35 -8.70
CA GLY A 970 25.46 -1.76 -8.74
C GLY A 970 26.64 -2.68 -9.11
N ASN A 971 26.57 -3.99 -8.92
CA ASN A 971 27.80 -4.72 -8.55
C ASN A 971 28.23 -5.80 -9.56
N SER A 972 27.40 -6.17 -10.55
CA SER A 972 27.66 -7.35 -11.41
C SER A 972 27.08 -7.26 -12.82
N GLY A 973 27.95 -7.35 -13.83
CA GLY A 973 27.55 -7.45 -15.24
C GLY A 973 27.10 -6.13 -15.87
N THR A 974 27.41 -4.99 -15.26
CA THR A 974 27.01 -3.66 -15.71
C THR A 974 28.22 -2.85 -16.19
N SER A 975 27.99 -2.01 -17.19
CA SER A 975 28.85 -0.87 -17.53
C SER A 975 28.04 0.43 -17.35
N LEU A 976 28.52 1.60 -17.80
CA LEU A 976 27.70 2.83 -17.79
C LEU A 976 26.51 2.77 -18.75
N ASN A 977 26.54 1.92 -19.78
CA ASN A 977 25.56 1.92 -20.87
C ASN A 977 25.16 0.51 -21.37
N SER A 978 25.40 -0.51 -20.56
CA SER A 978 25.02 -1.89 -20.90
C SER A 978 24.83 -2.76 -19.67
N PHE A 979 24.00 -3.78 -19.80
CA PHE A 979 23.80 -4.82 -18.79
C PHE A 979 23.89 -6.21 -19.42
N THR A 980 24.77 -7.04 -18.89
CA THR A 980 24.86 -8.47 -19.19
C THR A 980 23.97 -9.24 -18.23
N ALA A 981 22.73 -9.48 -18.63
CA ALA A 981 21.77 -10.28 -17.87
C ALA A 981 22.17 -11.76 -17.86
N LYS A 982 22.15 -12.38 -16.69
CA LYS A 982 22.42 -13.81 -16.47
C LYS A 982 21.24 -14.43 -15.74
N GLY A 983 20.79 -15.59 -16.17
CA GLY A 983 19.57 -16.16 -15.62
C GLY A 983 19.36 -17.63 -15.91
N LYS A 984 18.19 -18.13 -15.51
CA LYS A 984 17.70 -19.48 -15.76
C LYS A 984 16.42 -19.45 -16.60
N VAL A 985 16.27 -20.44 -17.45
CA VAL A 985 15.13 -20.66 -18.34
C VAL A 985 14.86 -22.16 -18.48
N SER A 986 13.62 -22.55 -18.79
CA SER A 986 13.23 -23.94 -19.07
C SER A 986 14.27 -24.69 -19.90
N ASN A 987 14.60 -25.93 -19.51
CA ASN A 987 15.57 -26.74 -20.25
C ASN A 987 15.12 -27.06 -21.69
N LYS A 988 13.84 -26.86 -22.01
CA LYS A 988 13.28 -27.01 -23.36
C LYS A 988 13.48 -25.77 -24.25
N ALA A 989 13.77 -24.60 -23.67
CA ALA A 989 13.93 -23.36 -24.42
C ALA A 989 15.07 -23.45 -25.44
N THR A 990 14.77 -23.32 -26.72
CA THR A 990 15.73 -23.39 -27.83
C THR A 990 16.24 -22.02 -28.25
N GLU A 991 15.44 -20.98 -28.05
CA GLU A 991 15.76 -19.61 -28.42
C GLU A 991 15.15 -18.64 -27.42
N MET A 992 15.87 -17.56 -27.13
CA MET A 992 15.40 -16.45 -26.32
C MET A 992 15.90 -15.15 -26.95
N LEU A 993 14.96 -14.26 -27.27
CA LEU A 993 15.21 -13.02 -28.01
C LEU A 993 14.73 -11.82 -27.19
N PHE A 994 15.51 -10.74 -27.24
CA PHE A 994 15.16 -9.45 -26.67
C PHE A 994 15.19 -8.40 -27.77
N THR A 995 14.06 -7.75 -28.03
CA THR A 995 13.95 -6.64 -28.99
C THR A 995 13.63 -5.37 -28.23
N LYS A 996 14.41 -4.31 -28.41
CA LYS A 996 14.11 -3.02 -27.76
C LYS A 996 12.72 -2.53 -28.18
N ALA A 997 11.98 -1.91 -27.26
CA ALA A 997 10.64 -1.38 -27.57
C ALA A 997 10.69 -0.37 -28.72
N ASN A 998 9.73 -0.48 -29.64
CA ASN A 998 9.60 0.43 -30.79
C ASN A 998 9.19 1.83 -30.28
N ARG A 999 9.91 2.86 -30.72
CA ARG A 999 9.61 4.27 -30.40
C ARG A 999 9.47 5.08 -31.67
N VAL A 1000 8.70 6.17 -31.61
CA VAL A 1000 8.64 7.11 -32.73
C VAL A 1000 9.98 7.84 -32.88
N LYS A 1001 10.54 7.80 -34.10
CA LYS A 1001 11.76 8.52 -34.47
C LYS A 1001 11.64 10.01 -34.14
N ASP A 1002 12.74 10.65 -33.80
CA ASP A 1002 12.75 12.07 -33.40
C ASP A 1002 12.20 13.02 -34.48
N ASP A 1003 12.24 12.62 -35.74
CA ASP A 1003 11.68 13.37 -36.88
C ASP A 1003 10.20 13.08 -37.16
N GLY A 1004 9.56 12.17 -36.41
CA GLY A 1004 8.16 11.77 -36.60
C GLY A 1004 7.90 10.88 -37.82
N SER A 1005 8.94 10.43 -38.55
CA SER A 1005 8.79 9.71 -39.82
C SER A 1005 8.31 8.24 -39.70
N GLY A 1006 8.10 7.74 -38.48
CA GLY A 1006 7.66 6.38 -38.19
C GLY A 1006 8.34 5.81 -36.95
N TYR A 1007 8.37 4.49 -36.84
CA TYR A 1007 8.96 3.78 -35.70
C TYR A 1007 10.43 3.42 -35.96
N GLU A 1008 11.24 3.43 -34.91
CA GLU A 1008 12.51 2.73 -34.88
C GLU A 1008 12.26 1.23 -34.85
N ASP A 1009 12.93 0.50 -35.74
CA ASP A 1009 12.87 -0.96 -35.83
C ASP A 1009 14.22 -1.50 -35.40
N PHE A 1010 14.24 -2.35 -34.37
CA PHE A 1010 15.45 -2.88 -33.76
C PHE A 1010 15.58 -4.37 -34.05
N ASP A 1011 16.76 -4.80 -34.49
CA ASP A 1011 17.05 -6.22 -34.63
C ASP A 1011 17.00 -6.92 -33.25
N PRO A 1012 16.43 -8.13 -33.15
CA PRO A 1012 16.40 -8.89 -31.91
C PRO A 1012 17.81 -9.29 -31.47
N ILE A 1013 18.09 -9.14 -30.17
CA ILE A 1013 19.31 -9.61 -29.52
C ILE A 1013 19.06 -11.02 -28.95
N ALA A 1014 19.76 -12.01 -29.47
CA ALA A 1014 19.63 -13.39 -29.01
C ALA A 1014 20.45 -13.66 -27.73
N ALA A 1015 19.85 -14.34 -26.76
CA ALA A 1015 20.55 -14.84 -25.59
C ALA A 1015 21.32 -16.13 -25.91
N THR A 1016 22.50 -16.27 -25.32
CA THR A 1016 23.26 -17.51 -25.35
C THR A 1016 22.72 -18.45 -24.28
N ILE A 1017 22.11 -19.58 -24.67
CA ILE A 1017 21.55 -20.59 -23.76
C ILE A 1017 22.55 -21.74 -23.59
N THR A 1018 22.89 -22.04 -22.34
CA THR A 1018 23.69 -23.22 -21.95
C THR A 1018 22.78 -24.28 -21.33
N LYS A 1019 22.64 -25.41 -22.03
CA LYS A 1019 21.73 -26.50 -21.64
C LYS A 1019 22.18 -27.20 -20.36
N SER A 1020 21.20 -27.53 -19.50
CA SER A 1020 21.44 -28.37 -18.32
C SER A 1020 21.60 -29.83 -18.72
N THR A 1021 22.55 -30.52 -18.08
CA THR A 1021 22.76 -31.96 -18.24
C THR A 1021 21.69 -32.81 -17.53
N ASN A 1022 20.96 -32.22 -16.59
CA ASN A 1022 19.81 -32.83 -15.94
C ASN A 1022 18.52 -32.39 -16.65
N ALA A 1023 17.78 -33.35 -17.23
CA ALA A 1023 16.55 -33.10 -17.97
C ALA A 1023 15.47 -32.36 -17.14
N ASN A 1024 15.52 -32.48 -15.80
CA ASN A 1024 14.58 -31.87 -14.86
C ASN A 1024 15.06 -30.55 -14.25
N ALA A 1025 16.25 -30.05 -14.61
CA ALA A 1025 16.79 -28.78 -14.11
C ALA A 1025 16.84 -27.72 -15.22
N ASP A 1026 16.60 -26.47 -14.87
CA ASP A 1026 16.60 -25.33 -15.80
C ASP A 1026 17.96 -25.13 -16.50
N SER A 1027 17.91 -24.70 -17.78
CA SER A 1027 19.07 -24.19 -18.50
C SER A 1027 19.49 -22.82 -17.96
N THR A 1028 20.73 -22.41 -18.23
CA THR A 1028 21.18 -21.04 -17.95
C THR A 1028 21.25 -20.23 -19.24
N PHE A 1029 21.09 -18.91 -19.16
CA PHE A 1029 21.28 -18.02 -20.30
C PHE A 1029 22.11 -16.79 -19.95
N THR A 1030 22.69 -16.17 -20.97
CA THR A 1030 23.37 -14.87 -20.87
C THR A 1030 23.06 -14.02 -22.09
N VAL A 1031 22.74 -12.74 -21.89
CA VAL A 1031 22.52 -11.76 -22.95
C VAL A 1031 23.10 -10.41 -22.54
N THR A 1032 23.72 -9.68 -23.46
CA THR A 1032 24.16 -8.30 -23.20
C THR A 1032 23.22 -7.34 -23.90
N LEU A 1033 22.57 -6.50 -23.12
CA LEU A 1033 21.56 -5.55 -23.56
C LEU A 1033 22.14 -4.12 -23.48
N PRO A 1034 21.91 -3.28 -24.50
CA PRO A 1034 22.23 -1.86 -24.42
C PRO A 1034 21.30 -1.18 -23.41
N MET A 1035 21.86 -0.36 -22.53
CA MET A 1035 21.11 0.34 -21.47
C MET A 1035 21.40 1.84 -21.47
N HIS A 1036 20.44 2.63 -21.02
CA HIS A 1036 20.62 4.01 -20.59
C HIS A 1036 20.12 4.18 -19.15
N PRO A 1037 20.57 5.20 -18.39
CA PRO A 1037 19.95 5.57 -17.13
C PRO A 1037 18.44 5.72 -17.33
N GLY A 1038 17.65 4.99 -16.54
CA GLY A 1038 16.20 4.92 -16.73
C GLY A 1038 15.62 3.52 -16.81
N ILE A 1039 14.34 3.50 -17.21
CA ILE A 1039 13.61 2.29 -17.57
C ILE A 1039 13.95 1.93 -19.02
N ASN A 1040 14.39 0.69 -19.22
CA ASN A 1040 14.75 0.14 -20.53
C ASN A 1040 13.80 -0.99 -20.90
N ASP A 1041 12.90 -0.73 -21.84
CA ASP A 1041 11.85 -1.67 -22.26
C ASP A 1041 12.29 -2.56 -23.43
N PHE A 1042 12.01 -3.85 -23.31
CA PHE A 1042 12.23 -4.85 -24.34
C PHE A 1042 11.01 -5.76 -24.50
N ARG A 1043 10.76 -6.23 -25.72
CA ARG A 1043 9.94 -7.41 -25.98
C ARG A 1043 10.81 -8.65 -25.84
N MET A 1044 10.40 -9.58 -25.00
CA MET A 1044 11.08 -10.86 -24.79
C MET A 1044 10.27 -12.01 -25.38
N ILE A 1045 10.91 -12.78 -26.25
CA ILE A 1045 10.33 -13.99 -26.84
C ILE A 1045 11.14 -15.20 -26.39
N VAL A 1046 10.46 -16.25 -25.92
CA VAL A 1046 11.07 -17.57 -25.69
C VAL A 1046 10.40 -18.61 -26.56
N LYS A 1047 11.21 -19.45 -27.21
CA LYS A 1047 10.73 -20.56 -28.03
C LYS A 1047 11.17 -21.91 -27.48
N GLU A 1048 10.30 -22.91 -27.60
CA GLU A 1048 10.63 -24.32 -27.41
C GLU A 1048 10.45 -25.04 -28.76
N GLY A 1049 11.54 -25.21 -29.50
CA GLY A 1049 11.47 -25.65 -30.90
C GLY A 1049 10.98 -24.51 -31.80
N SER A 1050 9.89 -24.76 -32.55
CA SER A 1050 9.23 -23.74 -33.39
C SER A 1050 8.21 -22.89 -32.62
N ASP A 1051 7.79 -23.35 -31.44
CA ASP A 1051 6.64 -22.79 -30.76
C ASP A 1051 7.06 -21.63 -29.86
N VAL A 1052 6.39 -20.49 -30.01
CA VAL A 1052 6.53 -19.35 -29.09
C VAL A 1052 5.76 -19.69 -27.81
N VAL A 1053 6.50 -19.92 -26.73
CA VAL A 1053 5.94 -20.29 -25.42
C VAL A 1053 5.80 -19.09 -24.49
N LEU A 1054 6.52 -18.01 -24.79
CA LEU A 1054 6.41 -16.73 -24.10
C LEU A 1054 6.66 -15.59 -25.09
N ASP A 1055 5.78 -14.58 -25.06
CA ASP A 1055 5.91 -13.32 -25.79
C ASP A 1055 5.37 -12.22 -24.87
N THR A 1056 6.28 -11.48 -24.23
CA THR A 1056 5.93 -10.54 -23.16
C THR A 1056 6.85 -9.32 -23.20
N PRO A 1057 6.36 -8.11 -22.84
CA PRO A 1057 7.24 -7.01 -22.50
C PRO A 1057 8.03 -7.33 -21.22
N VAL A 1058 9.23 -6.76 -21.11
CA VAL A 1058 10.10 -6.80 -19.94
C VAL A 1058 10.77 -5.44 -19.77
N ALA A 1059 11.00 -5.03 -18.53
CA ALA A 1059 11.63 -3.76 -18.21
C ALA A 1059 12.84 -3.93 -17.29
N PHE A 1060 13.91 -3.18 -17.58
CA PHE A 1060 15.10 -3.09 -16.73
C PHE A 1060 15.24 -1.66 -16.18
N TYR A 1061 15.21 -1.53 -14.86
CA TYR A 1061 15.52 -0.29 -14.15
C TYR A 1061 17.02 -0.24 -13.95
N PHE A 1062 17.66 0.75 -14.55
CA PHE A 1062 19.11 0.82 -14.65
C PHE A 1062 19.60 2.21 -14.30
N ASP A 1063 20.49 2.30 -13.31
CA ASP A 1063 21.22 3.51 -12.98
C ASP A 1063 22.63 3.15 -12.49
N ARG A 1064 23.62 3.96 -12.85
CA ARG A 1064 25.04 3.74 -12.59
C ARG A 1064 25.78 4.97 -12.12
N GLN A 1065 25.14 6.13 -12.21
CA GLN A 1065 25.73 7.39 -11.87
C GLN A 1065 25.24 7.79 -10.49
N ALA A 1066 26.17 8.13 -9.60
CA ALA A 1066 25.80 8.55 -8.26
C ALA A 1066 25.23 9.98 -8.28
N PRO A 1067 24.40 10.35 -7.29
CA PRO A 1067 23.84 11.69 -7.20
C PRO A 1067 24.92 12.77 -7.14
N GLU A 1068 24.62 13.93 -7.74
CA GLU A 1068 25.47 15.10 -7.74
C GLU A 1068 25.02 16.10 -6.65
N VAL A 1069 25.93 16.49 -5.77
CA VAL A 1069 25.65 17.48 -4.70
C VAL A 1069 26.56 18.69 -4.84
N MET A 1070 25.96 19.87 -4.93
CA MET A 1070 26.65 21.15 -5.05
C MET A 1070 26.35 22.02 -3.83
N PHE A 1071 27.33 22.18 -2.94
CA PHE A 1071 27.23 23.05 -1.76
C PHE A 1071 27.59 24.51 -2.08
N SER A 1072 26.71 25.42 -1.69
CA SER A 1072 26.96 26.87 -1.66
C SER A 1072 27.52 27.35 -0.31
N THR A 1073 27.23 26.63 0.77
CA THR A 1073 27.80 26.80 2.12
C THR A 1073 27.68 25.46 2.87
N PRO A 1074 28.58 25.13 3.82
CA PRO A 1074 29.77 25.88 4.22
C PRO A 1074 30.89 25.78 3.17
N LYS A 1075 31.77 26.79 3.16
CA LYS A 1075 33.05 26.70 2.45
C LYS A 1075 34.00 25.85 3.27
N LEU A 1076 34.74 24.96 2.62
CA LEU A 1076 35.83 24.25 3.26
C LEU A 1076 37.10 25.09 3.19
N TYR A 1077 37.97 24.96 4.19
CA TYR A 1077 39.31 25.53 4.14
C TYR A 1077 40.31 24.46 4.52
N GLY A 1078 41.19 24.08 3.58
CA GLY A 1078 42.09 22.94 3.75
C GLY A 1078 41.34 21.62 4.05
N GLY A 1079 40.14 21.45 3.50
CA GLY A 1079 39.28 20.28 3.72
C GLY A 1079 38.52 20.27 5.06
N ARG A 1080 38.53 21.36 5.83
CA ARG A 1080 37.86 21.49 7.14
C ARG A 1080 36.77 22.55 7.13
N ILE A 1081 35.76 22.36 7.96
CA ILE A 1081 34.73 23.36 8.25
C ILE A 1081 35.22 24.20 9.44
N PHE A 1082 35.22 25.53 9.27
CA PHE A 1082 35.50 26.49 10.35
C PHE A 1082 34.23 27.28 10.68
N THR A 1083 33.88 27.37 11.96
CA THR A 1083 32.72 28.15 12.44
C THR A 1083 33.02 28.74 13.81
N ASN A 1084 32.38 29.86 14.15
CA ASN A 1084 32.37 30.43 15.50
C ASN A 1084 31.04 30.22 16.23
N ASN A 1085 30.14 29.42 15.64
CA ASN A 1085 28.84 29.05 16.20
C ASN A 1085 28.80 27.55 16.50
N ASP A 1086 27.90 27.15 17.39
CA ASP A 1086 27.62 25.72 17.67
C ASP A 1086 26.81 25.05 16.54
N THR A 1087 26.51 25.79 15.47
CA THR A 1087 25.80 25.32 14.28
C THR A 1087 26.52 25.75 13.00
N VAL A 1088 26.36 24.95 11.95
CA VAL A 1088 26.84 25.25 10.59
C VAL A 1088 25.70 25.08 9.61
N LYS A 1089 25.51 26.08 8.74
CA LYS A 1089 24.51 26.05 7.68
C LYS A 1089 25.04 25.35 6.43
N PHE A 1090 24.38 24.27 6.05
CA PHE A 1090 24.55 23.55 4.78
C PHE A 1090 23.45 23.96 3.82
N LYS A 1091 23.83 24.49 2.66
CA LYS A 1091 22.89 24.88 1.61
C LYS A 1091 23.44 24.53 0.25
N GLY A 1092 22.61 23.99 -0.61
CA GLY A 1092 23.03 23.58 -1.94
C GLY A 1092 21.89 23.08 -2.80
N VAL A 1093 22.27 22.41 -3.88
CA VAL A 1093 21.37 21.67 -4.76
C VAL A 1093 21.90 20.25 -4.88
N ILE A 1094 21.01 19.27 -4.79
CA ILE A 1094 21.27 17.87 -5.15
C ILE A 1094 20.40 17.50 -6.34
N SER A 1095 20.89 16.59 -7.16
CA SER A 1095 20.17 16.04 -8.31
C SER A 1095 20.72 14.67 -8.69
N ASP A 1096 19.96 13.91 -9.47
CA ASP A 1096 20.34 12.60 -9.99
C ASP A 1096 19.85 12.42 -11.44
N ASP A 1097 20.39 11.49 -12.21
CA ASP A 1097 19.98 11.27 -13.61
C ASP A 1097 18.87 10.23 -13.79
N PHE A 1098 18.47 9.47 -12.76
CA PHE A 1098 17.25 8.66 -12.82
C PHE A 1098 16.65 8.31 -11.46
N ALA A 1099 17.35 7.57 -10.61
CA ALA A 1099 16.73 6.81 -9.52
C ALA A 1099 16.42 7.63 -8.25
N GLY A 1100 16.25 8.95 -8.38
CA GLY A 1100 16.07 9.83 -7.23
C GLY A 1100 17.28 9.79 -6.31
N TYR A 1101 17.14 10.27 -5.08
CA TYR A 1101 18.25 10.32 -4.13
C TYR A 1101 17.79 10.61 -2.71
N THR A 1102 18.65 10.26 -1.76
CA THR A 1102 18.61 10.76 -0.38
C THR A 1102 19.93 11.44 -0.05
N LEU A 1103 19.88 12.72 0.32
CA LEU A 1103 20.98 13.48 0.90
C LEU A 1103 20.88 13.45 2.42
N LYS A 1104 21.85 12.85 3.10
CA LYS A 1104 21.98 12.89 4.55
C LYS A 1104 23.19 13.70 4.97
N ILE A 1105 23.02 14.51 6.02
CA ILE A 1105 24.11 15.22 6.71
C ILE A 1105 24.07 14.80 8.18
N ASN A 1106 25.07 14.05 8.66
CA ASN A 1106 25.07 13.40 9.99
C ASN A 1106 23.86 12.47 10.23
N ASN A 1107 23.51 11.65 9.23
CA ASN A 1107 22.26 10.87 9.17
C ASN A 1107 20.96 11.71 9.20
N LEU A 1108 21.03 13.04 9.26
CA LEU A 1108 19.86 13.90 9.13
C LEU A 1108 19.53 14.09 7.65
N ILE A 1109 18.31 13.77 7.23
CA ILE A 1109 17.90 13.95 5.84
C ILE A 1109 17.85 15.44 5.52
N ALA A 1110 18.74 15.88 4.64
CA ALA A 1110 18.80 17.25 4.16
C ALA A 1110 17.88 17.48 2.95
N SER A 1111 17.74 16.47 2.10
CA SER A 1111 16.85 16.42 0.95
C SER A 1111 16.58 14.95 0.64
N ASP A 1112 15.33 14.57 0.39
CA ASP A 1112 14.99 13.27 -0.15
C ASP A 1112 14.11 13.44 -1.38
N ASN A 1113 14.32 12.58 -2.36
CA ASN A 1113 13.48 12.52 -3.54
C ASN A 1113 13.42 11.08 -4.01
N PHE A 1114 12.40 10.36 -3.55
CA PHE A 1114 12.12 9.01 -4.01
C PHE A 1114 11.40 9.06 -5.36
N SER A 1115 12.02 8.52 -6.40
CA SER A 1115 11.33 8.33 -7.68
C SER A 1115 12.01 7.24 -8.51
N THR A 1116 11.23 6.23 -8.91
CA THR A 1116 11.63 5.21 -9.88
C THR A 1116 11.12 5.52 -11.29
N ASP A 1117 10.46 6.68 -11.46
CA ASP A 1117 9.81 7.13 -12.69
C ASP A 1117 10.37 8.49 -13.18
N SER A 1118 11.40 9.05 -12.52
CA SER A 1118 11.94 10.37 -12.87
C SER A 1118 12.64 10.36 -14.24
N LYS A 1119 12.63 11.48 -14.96
CA LYS A 1119 13.35 11.63 -16.25
C LYS A 1119 14.55 12.56 -16.12
N GLY A 1120 15.37 12.29 -15.10
CA GLY A 1120 16.68 12.90 -14.91
C GLY A 1120 16.70 14.25 -14.20
N LYS A 1121 17.90 14.85 -14.18
CA LYS A 1121 18.32 15.96 -13.30
C LYS A 1121 17.36 17.14 -13.23
N GLU A 1122 16.68 17.49 -14.32
CA GLU A 1122 15.71 18.59 -14.32
C GLU A 1122 14.46 18.31 -13.48
N THR A 1123 14.04 17.04 -13.43
CA THR A 1123 12.79 16.62 -12.77
C THR A 1123 12.99 16.31 -11.30
N ASN A 1124 14.21 15.93 -10.90
CA ASN A 1124 14.48 15.52 -9.54
C ASN A 1124 15.37 16.49 -8.75
N ALA A 1125 15.96 17.53 -9.36
CA ALA A 1125 16.80 18.47 -8.62
C ALA A 1125 16.04 19.22 -7.52
N GLN A 1126 16.60 19.24 -6.31
CA GLN A 1126 16.05 19.97 -5.17
C GLN A 1126 17.11 20.81 -4.49
N SER A 1127 16.69 22.01 -4.06
CA SER A 1127 17.48 22.84 -3.17
C SER A 1127 17.27 22.39 -1.73
N PHE A 1128 18.35 22.40 -0.94
CA PHE A 1128 18.28 22.12 0.49
C PHE A 1128 18.92 23.25 1.30
N ASP A 1129 18.42 23.47 2.52
CA ASP A 1129 18.94 24.43 3.50
C ASP A 1129 18.75 23.82 4.88
N ARG A 1130 19.86 23.45 5.54
CA ARG A 1130 19.85 22.74 6.82
C ARG A 1130 20.92 23.28 7.75
N ASP A 1131 20.55 23.48 9.00
CA ASP A 1131 21.48 23.81 10.08
C ASP A 1131 21.89 22.51 10.78
N VAL A 1132 23.19 22.35 10.99
CA VAL A 1132 23.78 21.15 11.61
C VAL A 1132 24.53 21.57 12.87
N GLU A 1133 24.15 21.00 14.01
CA GLU A 1133 24.88 21.17 15.27
C GLU A 1133 26.27 20.52 15.18
N VAL A 1134 27.29 21.27 15.58
CA VAL A 1134 28.68 20.85 15.55
C VAL A 1134 29.42 21.26 16.82
N LYS A 1135 30.40 20.45 17.23
CA LYS A 1135 31.39 20.79 18.26
C LYS A 1135 32.80 20.69 17.71
N ASN A 1136 33.73 21.38 18.37
CA ASN A 1136 35.13 21.32 17.99
C ASN A 1136 35.66 19.88 18.04
N GLY A 1137 36.29 19.41 16.95
CA GLY A 1137 36.84 18.06 16.84
C GLY A 1137 35.85 16.99 16.38
N GLU A 1138 34.58 17.33 16.16
CA GLU A 1138 33.60 16.43 15.53
C GLU A 1138 33.82 16.34 14.01
N PHE A 1139 33.17 15.35 13.40
CA PHE A 1139 33.08 15.22 11.95
C PHE A 1139 31.64 15.44 11.48
N VAL A 1140 31.53 16.07 10.32
CA VAL A 1140 30.28 16.06 9.55
C VAL A 1140 30.37 15.00 8.47
N LEU A 1141 29.40 14.10 8.46
CA LEU A 1141 29.16 13.12 7.41
C LEU A 1141 28.17 13.69 6.38
N ILE A 1142 28.46 13.52 5.10
CA ILE A 1142 27.59 13.80 3.97
C ILE A 1142 27.42 12.51 3.17
N GLN A 1143 26.18 12.11 2.90
CA GLN A 1143 25.85 10.92 2.12
C GLN A 1143 24.84 11.33 1.05
N ALA A 1144 25.10 11.03 -0.21
CA ALA A 1144 24.13 11.16 -1.29
C ALA A 1144 23.99 9.80 -1.95
N ILE A 1145 22.81 9.19 -1.82
CA ILE A 1145 22.58 7.79 -2.18
C ILE A 1145 21.36 7.74 -3.10
N ASP A 1146 21.48 7.14 -4.28
CA ASP A 1146 20.34 6.88 -5.18
C ASP A 1146 19.58 5.60 -4.77
N GLN A 1147 18.40 5.37 -5.35
CA GLN A 1147 17.59 4.17 -5.06
C GLN A 1147 18.14 2.89 -5.71
N MET A 1148 19.12 2.97 -6.60
CA MET A 1148 19.81 1.83 -7.23
C MET A 1148 21.13 1.47 -6.50
N SER A 1149 21.36 2.07 -5.34
CA SER A 1149 22.53 1.92 -4.47
C SER A 1149 23.85 2.49 -5.00
N SER A 1150 23.84 3.40 -5.98
CA SER A 1150 25.01 4.24 -6.24
C SER A 1150 25.07 5.36 -5.19
N ALA A 1151 26.25 5.58 -4.63
CA ALA A 1151 26.40 6.48 -3.50
C ALA A 1151 27.68 7.31 -3.56
N LEU A 1152 27.58 8.55 -3.07
CA LEU A 1152 28.67 9.47 -2.82
C LEU A 1152 28.76 9.74 -1.31
N TYR A 1153 29.94 9.52 -0.75
CA TYR A 1153 30.23 9.74 0.66
C TYR A 1153 31.29 10.84 0.83
N GLY A 1154 30.97 11.86 1.63
CA GLY A 1154 31.87 12.93 2.00
C GLY A 1154 31.98 13.05 3.52
N ARG A 1155 33.16 13.40 4.03
CA ARG A 1155 33.36 13.64 5.46
C ARG A 1155 34.28 14.84 5.67
N ALA A 1156 33.88 15.76 6.54
CA ALA A 1156 34.65 16.98 6.83
C ALA A 1156 34.87 17.15 8.35
N PRO A 1157 36.11 17.37 8.82
CA PRO A 1157 36.37 17.73 10.21
C PRO A 1157 35.85 19.14 10.52
N VAL A 1158 35.38 19.35 11.75
CA VAL A 1158 34.92 20.66 12.23
C VAL A 1158 35.89 21.27 13.22
N VAL A 1159 36.21 22.54 13.00
CA VAL A 1159 36.89 23.41 13.95
C VAL A 1159 35.91 24.49 14.41
N VAL A 1160 35.53 24.44 15.68
CA VAL A 1160 34.70 25.49 16.30
C VAL A 1160 35.64 26.43 17.04
N ASP A 1161 35.85 27.61 16.46
CA ASP A 1161 36.75 28.64 16.96
C ASP A 1161 35.92 29.88 17.36
N LYS A 1162 35.69 30.03 18.66
CA LYS A 1162 34.93 31.15 19.23
C LYS A 1162 35.83 32.29 19.69
N ASP A 1163 37.14 32.09 19.68
CA ASP A 1163 38.10 33.06 20.17
C ASP A 1163 38.45 34.05 19.05
N ALA A 1164 38.56 35.33 19.39
CA ALA A 1164 38.99 36.34 18.45
C ALA A 1164 40.53 36.41 18.41
N PRO A 1165 41.16 36.57 17.23
CA PRO A 1165 42.60 36.72 17.15
C PRO A 1165 43.11 37.90 17.98
N SER A 1166 44.11 37.64 18.82
CA SER A 1166 44.78 38.71 19.57
C SER A 1166 45.74 39.47 18.65
N VAL A 1167 45.55 40.78 18.50
CA VAL A 1167 46.40 41.63 17.65
C VAL A 1167 47.21 42.59 18.50
N THR A 1168 48.53 42.58 18.30
CA THR A 1168 49.45 43.56 18.90
C THR A 1168 49.96 44.49 17.80
N LEU A 1169 49.68 45.78 17.94
CA LEU A 1169 50.21 46.83 17.09
C LEU A 1169 51.52 47.34 17.71
N GLY A 1170 52.60 47.38 16.94
CA GLY A 1170 53.89 47.95 17.37
C GLY A 1170 53.91 49.48 17.54
N ILE A 1171 52.74 50.09 17.76
CA ILE A 1171 52.47 51.51 17.95
C ILE A 1171 51.41 51.68 19.04
N LYS A 1172 51.43 52.84 19.71
CA LYS A 1172 50.46 53.18 20.78
C LYS A 1172 49.46 54.21 20.28
N ASP A 1173 48.36 54.39 21.01
CA ASP A 1173 47.42 55.48 20.73
C ASP A 1173 48.13 56.83 20.77
N ASN A 1174 47.86 57.66 19.75
CA ASN A 1174 48.50 58.96 19.49
C ASN A 1174 50.00 58.92 19.11
N ASP A 1175 50.56 57.76 18.75
CA ASP A 1175 51.88 57.71 18.12
C ASP A 1175 51.87 58.50 16.79
N HIS A 1176 52.78 59.47 16.64
CA HIS A 1176 53.06 60.09 15.35
C HIS A 1176 53.93 59.14 14.52
N VAL A 1177 53.39 58.63 13.41
CA VAL A 1177 54.08 57.68 12.53
C VAL A 1177 54.58 58.41 11.29
N GLU A 1178 55.89 58.66 11.21
CA GLU A 1178 56.50 59.24 10.01
C GLU A 1178 56.44 58.27 8.81
N ALA A 1179 56.42 58.82 7.59
CA ALA A 1179 56.16 58.09 6.33
C ALA A 1179 57.09 56.89 6.04
N ASN A 1180 58.18 56.70 6.79
CA ASN A 1180 59.18 55.64 6.59
C ASN A 1180 59.36 54.71 7.82
N ARG A 1181 58.53 54.82 8.87
CA ARG A 1181 58.66 53.96 10.07
C ARG A 1181 58.13 52.55 9.77
N LYS A 1182 58.98 51.53 9.97
CA LYS A 1182 58.52 50.13 9.98
C LYS A 1182 57.85 49.83 11.32
N ILE A 1183 56.61 49.37 11.27
CA ILE A 1183 55.86 48.88 12.42
C ILE A 1183 55.71 47.36 12.29
N SER A 1184 55.86 46.64 13.40
CA SER A 1184 55.54 45.22 13.46
C SER A 1184 54.11 45.06 13.95
N VAL A 1185 53.31 44.30 13.21
CA VAL A 1185 51.96 43.89 13.63
C VAL A 1185 51.98 42.38 13.77
N THR A 1186 51.61 41.89 14.94
CA THR A 1186 51.55 40.46 15.22
C THR A 1186 50.12 40.10 15.55
N ALA A 1187 49.60 39.05 14.92
CA ALA A 1187 48.35 38.41 15.32
C ALA A 1187 48.65 37.01 15.84
N LYS A 1188 47.98 36.58 16.91
CA LYS A 1188 48.10 35.23 17.47
C LYS A 1188 46.72 34.63 17.67
N ASP A 1189 46.55 33.45 17.09
CA ASP A 1189 45.35 32.63 17.12
C ASP A 1189 45.74 31.21 16.66
N ASP A 1190 45.07 30.17 17.19
CA ASP A 1190 45.40 28.77 16.87
C ASP A 1190 44.92 28.38 15.45
N HIS A 1191 44.03 29.17 14.85
CA HIS A 1191 43.40 28.97 13.55
C HIS A 1191 43.51 30.21 12.63
N LEU A 1192 44.51 31.08 12.87
CA LEU A 1192 44.71 32.34 12.15
C LEU A 1192 44.82 32.18 10.62
N LYS A 1193 43.83 32.64 9.86
CA LYS A 1193 43.84 32.61 8.38
C LYS A 1193 44.62 33.76 7.74
N LEU A 1194 44.33 34.99 8.18
CA LEU A 1194 44.77 36.20 7.48
C LEU A 1194 44.92 37.37 8.45
N LEU A 1195 46.07 38.04 8.37
CA LEU A 1195 46.32 39.36 8.96
C LEU A 1195 46.41 40.38 7.83
N ARG A 1196 45.59 41.43 7.88
CA ARG A 1196 45.66 42.59 6.97
C ARG A 1196 45.99 43.85 7.76
N VAL A 1197 46.92 44.64 7.25
CA VAL A 1197 47.28 45.95 7.82
C VAL A 1197 46.82 47.02 6.85
N LYS A 1198 45.99 47.95 7.34
CA LYS A 1198 45.46 49.07 6.58
C LYS A 1198 45.88 50.39 7.22
N ILE A 1199 46.22 51.39 6.39
CA ILE A 1199 46.45 52.78 6.79
C ILE A 1199 45.44 53.62 6.02
N ASP A 1200 44.68 54.47 6.72
CA ASP A 1200 43.60 55.29 6.16
C ASP A 1200 42.62 54.49 5.27
N GLY A 1201 42.32 53.26 5.69
CA GLY A 1201 41.44 52.34 4.96
C GLY A 1201 42.08 51.60 3.78
N LYS A 1202 43.30 51.97 3.36
CA LYS A 1202 44.04 51.29 2.28
C LYS A 1202 44.94 50.19 2.81
N GLU A 1203 44.86 48.99 2.25
CA GLU A 1203 45.75 47.89 2.61
C GLU A 1203 47.19 48.19 2.19
N VAL A 1204 48.10 48.11 3.15
CA VAL A 1204 49.54 48.37 2.95
C VAL A 1204 50.40 47.12 3.13
N ASN A 1205 49.90 46.10 3.84
CA ASN A 1205 50.56 44.81 4.00
C ASN A 1205 49.58 43.71 4.42
N HIS A 1206 49.93 42.45 4.19
CA HIS A 1206 49.20 41.30 4.73
C HIS A 1206 50.14 40.12 5.00
N ALA A 1207 49.68 39.20 5.85
CA ALA A 1207 50.27 37.88 6.04
C ALA A 1207 49.14 36.84 6.06
N SER A 1208 49.30 35.74 5.33
CA SER A 1208 48.35 34.63 5.37
C SER A 1208 49.08 33.32 5.65
N ASN A 1209 48.37 32.37 6.25
CA ASN A 1209 48.87 31.03 6.49
C ASN A 1209 48.74 30.09 5.27
N GLY A 1210 48.30 30.60 4.11
CA GLY A 1210 48.12 29.83 2.89
C GLY A 1210 46.96 28.82 2.91
N LEU A 1211 46.05 28.89 3.89
CA LEU A 1211 44.88 28.02 3.97
C LEU A 1211 43.95 28.29 2.77
N LYS A 1212 43.90 27.34 1.82
CA LYS A 1212 43.10 27.45 0.59
C LYS A 1212 41.63 27.09 0.86
N GLU A 1213 40.73 27.83 0.21
CA GLU A 1213 39.31 27.49 0.08
C GLU A 1213 39.13 26.31 -0.87
#